data_AF-W4AIU2-F1
#
_entry.id   AF-W4AIU2-F1
#
_cell.length_a   1.000
_cell.length_b   1.000
_cell.length_c   1.000
_cell.angle_alpha   90.00
_cell.angle_beta   90.00
_cell.angle_gamma   90.00
#
_symmetry.space_group_name_H-M   'P 1'
#
loop_
_entity.id
_entity.type
_entity.pdbx_description
1 polymer ?
#
loop_
_entity_poly.entity_id
_entity_poly.type
_entity_poly.pdbx_seq_one_letter_code
_entity_poly.pdbx_strand_id
1 'polypeptide(L)'
;MPDFPFRNIQQQMYTRERRGVFRSAEGFDTVARSSGLEPSYIKKVLHPFCQYEAPAELTARSEKDAEAYPAALHLFHTETGETVLGRSVFQPADFTGLRSAFFTHHYVIPDGFLEDEHSAYRTWLQASFANHYDIEEGIELPELSAMPAQARPQVPVSPDQTPALLQELGIDEKVFKQLLYASITAAAGKKKVYIVLDVPVEQLSAKAKQLLFVLFGRLPYALRRVLGFVTYAKEPYSKKGLHLMFVEKGGLRLNDRNIEKDYLFELAAGRVINADLKWSEQPYLDFAWDTVLDLARSERFFAFAEQMLSDMEPARQISLDSYDDLCVLFQIEEGREDLYNDHKFAVLRALLLYLEPAGALGLKKRLDDLFLALFAHEFELVKGGQVPDPAIAGSVKDYHSINPRQHNDMIVEYFIRSLNNALSKQRQDVTLAIYGLLEGSPALSRAFYARVLTSPGLPALMFDPYMKASMKQRATPTDLVDLISLWVRNHPLLLEQENYVRLAEAQLIDKLQHDADPVRAVNAVLDQLDSLEHHEERGIARYQGGTAFADRMIYAANLFLLRELEPEQLNRKQLLDIGFLQMPKEFKGWVERFDSRIRSKAAVMLALYQWCSRTEVKAEVLADLSTEERERTQHIMRRWLQQDVAPSHFESITLAFCTEIHSGAIDYRGLLDYVHKYSKSPEVVYQYIQWSAKQPVFVKPRGLVPAYAAAIVQYFKTHDREAFKNKEYVKTYFSNPDPVLKGVYTKVRAELASPFMRFIRSHPRFVKIASAALVLILAGGIFLMVQNGKDPADPNSVVTPPVTVPPVSEDTVPEQPLLTASVVEEGEQKGLTELSFHFKQSAACRDFNMENLQVLGQDANLLFEAASPELSRTCTDETTGGADTDPTGTDSGSSQDQTDSNSGTTAGDAEGAGSDSSESVDGGEEPEFSGTENDSQQNLPYTSKVIVKLDKTLDVSLIDKVVVDGISYELSDESALSEEQTPENGTSERNESSENESGSGN
;
A
#
# COMPACT_ATOMS: atom_id res chain seq x y z
N MET A 1 -12.04 -35.06 27.13
CA MET A 1 -12.30 -34.38 28.41
C MET A 1 -11.24 -34.84 29.39
N PRO A 2 -10.26 -34.01 29.77
CA PRO A 2 -9.42 -34.28 30.93
C PRO A 2 -10.07 -33.74 32.21
N ASP A 3 -9.65 -34.30 33.34
CA ASP A 3 -10.27 -34.28 34.67
C ASP A 3 -10.55 -32.88 35.29
N PHE A 4 -11.58 -32.83 36.13
CA PHE A 4 -12.06 -31.65 36.85
C PHE A 4 -10.97 -31.00 37.74
N PRO A 5 -10.89 -29.66 37.83
CA PRO A 5 -10.05 -28.99 38.81
C PRO A 5 -10.61 -29.22 40.23
N PHE A 6 -9.73 -29.45 41.20
CA PHE A 6 -10.09 -29.60 42.62
C PHE A 6 -10.84 -28.35 43.08
N ARG A 7 -11.96 -28.52 43.82
CA ARG A 7 -12.71 -27.39 44.40
C ARG A 7 -12.16 -26.89 45.74
N ASN A 8 -11.23 -27.62 46.35
CA ASN A 8 -10.63 -27.31 47.64
C ASN A 8 -9.15 -26.95 47.49
N ILE A 9 -8.63 -26.18 48.43
CA ILE A 9 -7.19 -25.87 48.52
C ILE A 9 -6.43 -27.14 48.88
N GLN A 10 -5.39 -27.42 48.12
CA GLN A 10 -4.53 -28.59 48.32
C GLN A 10 -3.23 -28.21 49.03
N GLN A 11 -2.61 -29.16 49.73
CA GLN A 11 -1.42 -28.95 50.56
C GLN A 11 -0.25 -29.86 50.19
N GLN A 12 0.97 -29.36 50.31
CA GLN A 12 2.21 -30.14 50.22
C GLN A 12 3.22 -29.68 51.28
N MET A 13 3.78 -30.64 52.01
CA MET A 13 4.89 -30.42 52.95
C MET A 13 6.17 -31.11 52.46
N TYR A 14 7.29 -30.39 52.49
CA TYR A 14 8.58 -30.84 51.96
C TYR A 14 9.71 -30.52 52.94
N THR A 15 10.52 -31.51 53.27
CA THR A 15 11.72 -31.35 54.11
C THR A 15 12.65 -32.55 53.91
N ARG A 16 13.79 -32.54 54.59
CA ARG A 16 14.70 -33.67 54.66
C ARG A 16 14.28 -34.62 55.77
N GLU A 17 13.94 -35.85 55.40
CA GLU A 17 13.40 -36.84 56.33
C GLU A 17 13.89 -38.26 56.01
N ARG A 18 13.62 -39.23 56.90
CA ARG A 18 14.01 -40.66 56.73
C ARG A 18 13.37 -41.33 55.51
N ARG A 19 12.17 -40.88 55.14
CA ARG A 19 11.37 -41.34 54.00
C ARG A 19 10.47 -40.20 53.52
N GLY A 20 10.01 -40.27 52.28
CA GLY A 20 9.03 -39.36 51.71
C GLY A 20 8.03 -40.09 50.82
N VAL A 21 7.15 -39.32 50.19
CA VAL A 21 6.10 -39.80 49.28
C VAL A 21 6.68 -40.43 48.02
N PHE A 22 7.84 -39.97 47.53
CA PHE A 22 8.45 -40.46 46.29
C PHE A 22 9.71 -41.29 46.52
N ARG A 23 10.38 -41.14 47.66
CA ARG A 23 11.62 -41.85 48.00
C ARG A 23 11.49 -42.57 49.35
N SER A 24 11.92 -43.82 49.40
CA SER A 24 11.97 -44.62 50.63
C SER A 24 13.27 -44.46 51.43
N ALA A 25 14.22 -43.67 50.92
CA ALA A 25 15.52 -43.42 51.53
C ALA A 25 15.62 -41.98 52.06
N GLU A 26 16.57 -41.76 52.95
CA GLU A 26 16.90 -40.44 53.51
C GLU A 26 17.17 -39.41 52.41
N GLY A 27 16.53 -38.24 52.54
CA GLY A 27 16.77 -37.12 51.64
C GLY A 27 15.67 -36.07 51.71
N PHE A 28 15.84 -35.00 50.94
CA PHE A 28 14.78 -34.03 50.72
C PHE A 28 13.71 -34.62 49.79
N ASP A 29 12.47 -34.64 50.27
CA ASP A 29 11.31 -35.11 49.51
C ASP A 29 10.02 -34.48 50.06
N THR A 30 8.92 -34.64 49.33
CA THR A 30 7.59 -34.38 49.88
C THR A 30 7.32 -35.41 50.98
N VAL A 31 7.05 -34.95 52.21
CA VAL A 31 6.76 -35.84 53.35
C VAL A 31 5.27 -36.09 53.52
N ALA A 32 4.42 -35.14 53.13
CA ALA A 32 2.98 -35.29 53.11
C ALA A 32 2.33 -34.43 52.02
N ARG A 33 1.21 -34.89 51.45
CA ARG A 33 0.45 -34.18 50.41
C ARG A 33 -1.06 -34.42 50.54
N SER A 34 -1.87 -33.51 50.06
CA SER A 34 -3.30 -33.75 49.85
C SER A 34 -3.54 -34.78 48.74
N SER A 35 -4.63 -35.54 48.86
CA SER A 35 -5.06 -36.56 47.90
C SER A 35 -5.16 -36.02 46.48
N GLY A 36 -5.65 -34.79 46.31
CA GLY A 36 -5.81 -34.15 45.01
C GLY A 36 -4.51 -33.71 44.32
N LEU A 37 -3.36 -33.66 44.99
CA LEU A 37 -2.14 -33.24 44.30
C LEU A 37 -1.50 -34.38 43.51
N GLU A 38 -1.59 -34.31 42.19
CA GLU A 38 -0.92 -35.27 41.31
C GLU A 38 0.61 -35.32 41.51
N PRO A 39 1.23 -36.51 41.57
CA PRO A 39 2.68 -36.67 41.69
C PRO A 39 3.50 -35.88 40.67
N SER A 40 3.02 -35.78 39.43
CA SER A 40 3.67 -35.06 38.35
C SER A 40 3.65 -33.55 38.57
N TYR A 41 2.53 -33.01 39.07
CA TYR A 41 2.38 -31.61 39.44
C TYR A 41 3.35 -31.24 40.56
N ILE A 42 3.41 -32.05 41.62
CA ILE A 42 4.34 -31.81 42.73
C ILE A 42 5.79 -31.75 42.24
N LYS A 43 6.23 -32.73 41.44
CA LYS A 43 7.62 -32.81 40.97
C LYS A 43 7.98 -31.70 39.96
N LYS A 44 7.06 -31.33 39.06
CA LYS A 44 7.33 -30.37 37.99
C LYS A 44 7.06 -28.91 38.41
N VAL A 45 6.05 -28.68 39.24
CA VAL A 45 5.57 -27.33 39.59
C VAL A 45 6.02 -26.91 40.99
N LEU A 46 5.89 -27.77 42.01
CA LEU A 46 6.14 -27.37 43.41
C LEU A 46 7.60 -27.59 43.85
N HIS A 47 8.20 -28.74 43.52
CA HIS A 47 9.58 -29.07 43.90
C HIS A 47 10.60 -28.02 43.46
N PRO A 48 10.52 -27.38 42.27
CA PRO A 48 11.41 -26.29 41.93
C PRO A 48 11.40 -25.12 42.90
N PHE A 49 10.33 -24.92 43.70
CA PHE A 49 10.21 -23.87 44.71
C PHE A 49 10.47 -24.36 46.13
N CYS A 50 10.72 -25.66 46.33
CA CYS A 50 11.15 -26.23 47.60
C CYS A 50 12.66 -26.00 47.82
N GLN A 51 13.07 -24.76 48.08
CA GLN A 51 14.47 -24.44 48.37
C GLN A 51 14.57 -23.33 49.41
N TYR A 52 15.64 -23.36 50.20
CA TYR A 52 15.96 -22.28 51.12
C TYR A 52 17.46 -22.23 51.36
N GLU A 53 18.04 -21.05 51.21
CA GLU A 53 19.44 -20.80 51.54
C GLU A 53 19.51 -19.86 52.73
N ALA A 54 20.23 -20.27 53.77
CA ALA A 54 20.44 -19.47 54.97
C ALA A 54 21.20 -18.16 54.64
N PRO A 55 20.83 -17.03 55.25
CA PRO A 55 21.52 -15.77 55.00
C PRO A 55 23.00 -15.86 55.36
N ALA A 56 23.85 -15.20 54.58
CA ALA A 56 25.28 -15.18 54.81
C ALA A 56 25.62 -14.54 56.18
N GLU A 57 24.91 -13.47 56.56
CA GLU A 57 25.12 -12.77 57.82
C GLU A 57 24.86 -13.66 59.06
N LEU A 58 23.74 -14.38 59.07
CA LEU A 58 23.36 -15.28 60.17
C LEU A 58 24.25 -16.52 60.23
N THR A 59 24.64 -17.04 59.07
CA THR A 59 25.56 -18.18 58.97
C THR A 59 26.96 -17.81 59.49
N ALA A 60 27.45 -16.61 59.15
CA ALA A 60 28.77 -16.13 59.57
C ALA A 60 28.88 -16.01 61.11
N ARG A 61 27.80 -15.64 61.79
CA ARG A 61 27.76 -15.56 63.26
C ARG A 61 27.31 -16.85 63.96
N SER A 62 27.08 -17.93 63.22
CA SER A 62 26.62 -19.22 63.74
C SER A 62 25.33 -19.12 64.57
N GLU A 63 24.36 -18.35 64.05
CA GLU A 63 23.05 -18.20 64.69
C GLU A 63 22.36 -19.56 64.87
N LYS A 64 21.76 -19.79 66.04
CA LYS A 64 21.09 -21.07 66.37
C LYS A 64 19.59 -20.93 66.52
N ASP A 65 19.11 -19.71 66.74
CA ASP A 65 17.69 -19.45 66.82
C ASP A 65 17.07 -19.54 65.42
N ALA A 66 16.16 -20.50 65.23
CA ALA A 66 15.45 -20.69 63.96
C ALA A 66 14.59 -19.46 63.59
N GLU A 67 14.06 -18.76 64.60
CA GLU A 67 13.16 -17.62 64.39
C GLU A 67 13.89 -16.37 63.88
N ALA A 68 15.21 -16.30 64.07
CA ALA A 68 16.04 -15.23 63.53
C ALA A 68 16.19 -15.32 61.99
N TYR A 69 15.96 -16.50 61.40
CA TYR A 69 16.09 -16.70 59.96
C TYR A 69 14.83 -16.22 59.22
N PRO A 70 14.96 -15.38 58.18
CA PRO A 70 13.81 -14.83 57.48
C PRO A 70 13.07 -15.92 56.69
N ALA A 71 11.76 -16.07 56.93
CA ALA A 71 10.94 -16.98 56.13
C ALA A 71 10.85 -16.52 54.66
N ALA A 72 11.06 -17.42 53.71
CA ALA A 72 10.80 -17.16 52.30
C ALA A 72 9.33 -17.47 51.99
N LEU A 73 8.46 -16.45 52.02
CA LEU A 73 7.10 -16.54 51.50
C LEU A 73 7.15 -16.28 50.00
N HIS A 74 6.62 -17.18 49.19
CA HIS A 74 6.53 -17.01 47.74
C HIS A 74 5.12 -17.26 47.22
N LEU A 75 4.78 -16.55 46.15
CA LEU A 75 3.53 -16.70 45.42
C LEU A 75 3.82 -16.70 43.92
N PHE A 76 3.20 -17.59 43.18
CA PHE A 76 3.18 -17.57 41.73
C PHE A 76 1.89 -18.18 41.19
N HIS A 77 1.54 -17.80 39.97
CA HIS A 77 0.39 -18.33 39.24
C HIS A 77 0.87 -19.31 38.17
N THR A 78 0.17 -20.43 38.04
CA THR A 78 0.46 -21.45 37.01
C THR A 78 -0.20 -21.08 35.68
N GLU A 79 0.20 -21.75 34.61
CA GLU A 79 -0.44 -21.59 33.29
C GLU A 79 -1.88 -22.15 33.28
N THR A 80 -2.19 -23.04 34.21
CA THR A 80 -3.50 -23.67 34.39
C THR A 80 -4.44 -22.85 35.30
N GLY A 81 -3.99 -21.69 35.79
CA GLY A 81 -4.81 -20.73 36.55
C GLY A 81 -4.74 -20.89 38.07
N GLU A 82 -4.11 -21.95 38.60
CA GLU A 82 -3.95 -22.10 40.05
C GLU A 82 -2.96 -21.08 40.63
N THR A 83 -3.25 -20.64 41.85
CA THR A 83 -2.32 -19.82 42.64
C THR A 83 -1.58 -20.72 43.64
N VAL A 84 -0.25 -20.75 43.55
CA VAL A 84 0.61 -21.46 44.50
C VAL A 84 1.16 -20.47 45.51
N LEU A 85 0.85 -20.68 46.78
CA LEU A 85 1.39 -19.90 47.89
C LEU A 85 2.25 -20.82 48.77
N GLY A 86 3.53 -20.52 48.92
CA GLY A 86 4.47 -21.34 49.68
C GLY A 86 5.23 -20.57 50.73
N ARG A 87 5.65 -21.26 51.80
CA ARG A 87 6.57 -20.73 52.79
C ARG A 87 7.69 -21.72 53.06
N SER A 88 8.94 -21.28 52.88
CA SER A 88 10.13 -22.02 53.27
C SER A 88 10.78 -21.38 54.50
N VAL A 89 11.14 -22.20 55.49
CA VAL A 89 11.76 -21.77 56.75
C VAL A 89 13.00 -22.60 57.06
N PHE A 90 13.98 -21.98 57.71
CA PHE A 90 15.19 -22.65 58.18
C PHE A 90 14.87 -23.64 59.31
N GLN A 91 15.54 -24.79 59.28
CA GLN A 91 15.53 -25.76 60.39
C GLN A 91 16.97 -25.93 60.89
N PRO A 92 17.27 -25.59 62.16
CA PRO A 92 18.62 -25.74 62.73
C PRO A 92 19.12 -27.18 62.72
N ALA A 93 18.19 -28.14 62.77
CA ALA A 93 18.46 -29.57 62.78
C ALA A 93 17.42 -30.31 61.93
N ASP A 94 17.90 -31.24 61.10
CA ASP A 94 17.09 -32.27 60.44
C ASP A 94 16.72 -33.39 61.43
N PHE A 95 16.03 -34.43 60.94
CA PHE A 95 15.61 -35.59 61.74
C PHE A 95 16.76 -36.34 62.45
N THR A 96 18.02 -36.13 62.04
CA THR A 96 19.20 -36.71 62.70
C THR A 96 19.71 -35.85 63.84
N GLY A 97 19.36 -34.57 63.89
CA GLY A 97 19.91 -33.61 64.83
C GLY A 97 21.32 -33.10 64.46
N LEU A 98 21.91 -33.57 63.35
CA LEU A 98 23.33 -33.36 63.03
C LEU A 98 23.59 -32.26 62.02
N ARG A 99 22.58 -31.87 61.23
CA ARG A 99 22.74 -30.96 60.09
C ARG A 99 21.52 -30.04 60.02
N SER A 100 21.71 -28.81 59.56
CA SER A 100 20.59 -27.93 59.24
C SER A 100 19.83 -28.43 58.00
N ALA A 101 18.54 -28.09 57.93
CA ALA A 101 17.68 -28.33 56.78
C ALA A 101 16.74 -27.13 56.58
N PHE A 102 15.71 -27.31 55.76
CA PHE A 102 14.62 -26.36 55.63
C PHE A 102 13.30 -27.11 55.46
N PHE A 103 12.22 -26.46 55.86
CA PHE A 103 10.87 -26.96 55.72
C PHE A 103 10.09 -26.04 54.79
N THR A 104 9.38 -26.62 53.82
CA THR A 104 8.50 -25.90 52.90
C THR A 104 7.07 -26.40 53.02
N HIS A 105 6.13 -25.47 53.16
CA HIS A 105 4.70 -25.74 53.09
C HIS A 105 4.07 -24.97 51.93
N HIS A 106 3.36 -25.66 51.04
CA HIS A 106 2.63 -25.07 49.92
C HIS A 106 1.12 -25.26 50.07
N TYR A 107 0.40 -24.20 49.71
CA TYR A 107 -1.01 -24.22 49.36
C TYR A 107 -1.16 -24.07 47.85
N VAL A 108 -1.96 -24.94 47.23
CA VAL A 108 -2.37 -24.83 45.83
C VAL A 108 -3.85 -24.46 45.81
N ILE A 109 -4.12 -23.22 45.42
CA ILE A 109 -5.44 -22.60 45.43
C ILE A 109 -6.02 -22.71 44.01
N PRO A 110 -7.16 -23.39 43.83
CA PRO A 110 -7.81 -23.50 42.52
C PRO A 110 -8.24 -22.13 41.97
N ASP A 111 -8.32 -22.02 40.66
CA ASP A 111 -8.86 -20.83 39.99
C ASP A 111 -10.33 -20.59 40.40
N GLY A 112 -10.70 -19.32 40.60
CA GLY A 112 -12.05 -18.92 41.05
C GLY A 112 -12.43 -19.36 42.46
N PHE A 113 -11.48 -19.79 43.30
CA PHE A 113 -11.77 -20.28 44.65
C PHE A 113 -12.17 -19.17 45.64
N LEU A 114 -11.59 -17.97 45.52
CA LEU A 114 -11.84 -16.87 46.46
C LEU A 114 -13.06 -16.06 45.99
N GLU A 115 -13.99 -15.79 46.91
CA GLU A 115 -15.20 -15.00 46.63
C GLU A 115 -14.88 -13.56 46.18
N ASP A 116 -13.80 -12.99 46.73
CA ASP A 116 -13.24 -11.70 46.33
C ASP A 116 -11.76 -11.86 45.97
N GLU A 117 -11.50 -12.08 44.68
CA GLU A 117 -10.14 -12.15 44.14
C GLU A 117 -9.40 -10.81 44.21
N HIS A 118 -10.13 -9.68 44.24
CA HIS A 118 -9.54 -8.35 44.24
C HIS A 118 -8.75 -8.08 45.51
N SER A 119 -9.24 -8.55 46.67
CA SER A 119 -8.59 -8.39 47.97
C SER A 119 -7.82 -9.63 48.46
N ALA A 120 -7.74 -10.68 47.64
CA ALA A 120 -7.13 -11.96 47.96
C ALA A 120 -5.69 -11.88 48.50
N TYR A 121 -4.90 -10.91 48.01
CA TYR A 121 -3.52 -10.68 48.47
C TYR A 121 -3.41 -10.45 49.98
N ARG A 122 -4.46 -9.89 50.60
CA ARG A 122 -4.49 -9.67 52.06
C ARG A 122 -4.47 -11.00 52.79
N THR A 123 -5.28 -11.94 52.33
CA THR A 123 -5.35 -13.31 52.85
C THR A 123 -4.06 -14.06 52.58
N TRP A 124 -3.48 -13.94 51.38
CA TRP A 124 -2.22 -14.62 51.02
C TRP A 124 -1.04 -14.18 51.90
N LEU A 125 -0.85 -12.87 52.09
CA LEU A 125 0.27 -12.32 52.86
C LEU A 125 0.14 -12.63 54.38
N GLN A 126 -1.08 -12.89 54.86
CA GLN A 126 -1.39 -13.23 56.26
C GLN A 126 -1.65 -14.72 56.50
N ALA A 127 -1.47 -15.58 55.49
CA ALA A 127 -1.69 -17.00 55.64
C ALA A 127 -0.81 -17.61 56.75
N SER A 128 -1.38 -18.56 57.48
CA SER A 128 -0.66 -19.39 58.43
C SER A 128 -0.07 -20.60 57.71
N PHE A 129 1.12 -21.05 58.13
CA PHE A 129 1.72 -22.27 57.60
C PHE A 129 2.36 -23.05 58.74
N ALA A 130 2.56 -24.35 58.52
CA ALA A 130 3.37 -25.19 59.39
C ALA A 130 4.87 -24.80 59.32
N ASN A 131 5.61 -25.08 60.40
CA ASN A 131 7.08 -24.93 60.48
C ASN A 131 7.82 -26.28 60.57
N HIS A 132 7.08 -27.34 60.84
CA HIS A 132 7.56 -28.72 60.89
C HIS A 132 6.39 -29.66 60.59
N TYR A 133 6.69 -30.93 60.38
CA TYR A 133 5.70 -31.99 60.24
C TYR A 133 6.22 -33.26 60.89
N ASP A 134 5.38 -33.97 61.64
CA ASP A 134 5.74 -35.28 62.18
C ASP A 134 5.32 -36.36 61.18
N ILE A 135 6.30 -37.08 60.63
CA ILE A 135 6.03 -38.12 59.62
C ILE A 135 5.25 -39.32 60.16
N GLU A 136 5.17 -39.47 61.48
CA GLU A 136 4.33 -40.48 62.12
C GLU A 136 2.82 -40.15 62.00
N GLU A 137 2.46 -38.91 61.67
CA GLU A 137 1.07 -38.51 61.37
C GLU A 137 0.57 -39.02 60.00
N GLY A 138 1.46 -39.59 59.17
CA GLY A 138 1.15 -40.17 57.87
C GLY A 138 1.60 -39.32 56.68
N ILE A 139 1.25 -39.74 55.46
CA ILE A 139 1.66 -39.06 54.21
C ILE A 139 0.54 -38.25 53.54
N GLU A 140 -0.66 -38.29 54.12
CA GLU A 140 -1.88 -37.70 53.56
C GLU A 140 -2.31 -36.48 54.37
N LEU A 141 -2.43 -35.32 53.72
CA LEU A 141 -2.89 -34.07 54.32
C LEU A 141 -4.36 -33.83 53.96
N PRO A 142 -5.16 -33.21 54.84
CA PRO A 142 -6.53 -32.84 54.52
C PRO A 142 -6.56 -31.81 53.39
N GLU A 143 -7.61 -31.83 52.58
CA GLU A 143 -7.95 -30.73 51.68
C GLU A 143 -8.64 -29.62 52.49
N LEU A 144 -8.39 -28.35 52.16
CA LEU A 144 -8.89 -27.21 52.92
C LEU A 144 -10.01 -26.47 52.17
N SER A 145 -11.08 -26.13 52.88
CA SER A 145 -12.18 -25.32 52.37
C SER A 145 -11.97 -23.81 52.52
N ALA A 146 -10.89 -23.38 53.19
CA ALA A 146 -10.50 -21.99 53.34
C ALA A 146 -9.00 -21.88 53.68
N MET A 147 -8.40 -20.73 53.37
CA MET A 147 -7.01 -20.44 53.73
C MET A 147 -6.84 -20.31 55.25
N PRO A 148 -5.89 -21.03 55.88
CA PRO A 148 -5.64 -20.89 57.32
C PRO A 148 -5.15 -19.48 57.68
N ALA A 149 -5.84 -18.82 58.62
CA ALA A 149 -5.44 -17.51 59.12
C ALA A 149 -4.46 -17.64 60.30
N GLN A 150 -3.56 -16.67 60.45
CA GLN A 150 -2.67 -16.59 61.62
C GLN A 150 -3.48 -16.28 62.89
N ALA A 151 -3.16 -16.97 64.00
CA ALA A 151 -3.83 -16.77 65.30
C ALA A 151 -3.63 -15.35 65.89
N ARG A 152 -2.51 -14.70 65.54
CA ARG A 152 -2.29 -13.27 65.72
C ARG A 152 -1.97 -12.70 64.34
N PRO A 153 -2.95 -12.17 63.59
CA PRO A 153 -2.66 -11.55 62.32
C PRO A 153 -1.72 -10.37 62.58
N GLN A 154 -0.61 -10.31 61.86
CA GLN A 154 0.13 -9.05 61.74
C GLN A 154 -0.86 -8.03 61.18
N VAL A 155 -1.06 -6.92 61.91
CA VAL A 155 -2.02 -5.88 61.53
C VAL A 155 -1.64 -5.43 60.11
N PRO A 156 -2.55 -5.52 59.12
CA PRO A 156 -2.28 -5.01 57.79
C PRO A 156 -1.79 -3.57 57.91
N VAL A 157 -0.83 -3.17 57.08
CA VAL A 157 -0.37 -1.77 57.08
C VAL A 157 -1.57 -0.89 56.80
N SER A 158 -2.02 -0.14 57.82
CA SER A 158 -3.12 0.80 57.65
C SER A 158 -2.65 1.97 56.77
N PRO A 159 -3.56 2.63 56.03
CA PRO A 159 -3.20 3.81 55.23
C PRO A 159 -2.41 4.85 56.04
N ASP A 160 -2.78 5.08 57.30
CA ASP A 160 -2.11 6.01 58.21
C ASP A 160 -0.66 5.62 58.55
N GLN A 161 -0.32 4.34 58.47
CA GLN A 161 1.01 3.81 58.73
C GLN A 161 1.88 3.70 57.46
N THR A 162 1.27 3.78 56.27
CA THR A 162 1.99 3.62 55.00
C THR A 162 3.11 4.65 54.82
N PRO A 163 2.93 5.97 55.08
CA PRO A 163 4.01 6.93 54.92
C PRO A 163 5.21 6.65 55.84
N ALA A 164 4.95 6.27 57.09
CA ALA A 164 6.00 5.95 58.06
C ALA A 164 6.79 4.70 57.64
N LEU A 165 6.11 3.68 57.11
CA LEU A 165 6.76 2.49 56.57
C LEU A 165 7.63 2.82 55.34
N LEU A 166 7.10 3.57 54.37
CA LEU A 166 7.86 3.93 53.17
C LEU A 166 9.10 4.75 53.54
N GLN A 167 8.97 5.70 54.47
CA GLN A 167 10.10 6.46 55.01
C GLN A 167 11.13 5.56 55.72
N GLU A 168 10.69 4.60 56.54
CA GLU A 168 11.57 3.64 57.21
C GLU A 168 12.37 2.80 56.20
N LEU A 169 11.76 2.45 55.07
CA LEU A 169 12.40 1.67 54.00
C LEU A 169 13.23 2.50 53.02
N GLY A 170 13.31 3.83 53.22
CA GLY A 170 14.02 4.74 52.30
C GLY A 170 13.33 4.90 50.94
N ILE A 171 12.01 4.72 50.88
CA ILE A 171 11.20 4.83 49.67
C ILE A 171 10.47 6.18 49.69
N ASP A 172 10.96 7.12 48.87
CA ASP A 172 10.26 8.38 48.58
C ASP A 172 9.29 8.22 47.40
N GLU A 173 8.63 9.31 47.01
CA GLU A 173 7.72 9.34 45.85
C GLU A 173 8.38 8.78 44.58
N LYS A 174 9.64 9.17 44.34
CA LYS A 174 10.37 8.79 43.14
C LYS A 174 10.59 7.28 43.11
N VAL A 175 11.15 6.73 44.18
CA VAL A 175 11.44 5.30 44.30
C VAL A 175 10.13 4.50 44.31
N PHE A 176 9.07 5.00 44.93
CA PHE A 176 7.77 4.35 44.94
C PHE A 176 7.20 4.19 43.53
N LYS A 177 7.18 5.27 42.74
CA LYS A 177 6.71 5.24 41.34
C LYS A 177 7.57 4.31 40.48
N GLN A 178 8.89 4.34 40.66
CA GLN A 178 9.81 3.42 39.97
C GLN A 178 9.55 1.95 40.34
N LEU A 179 9.30 1.65 41.62
CA LEU A 179 8.95 0.29 42.08
C LEU A 179 7.64 -0.20 41.47
N LEU A 180 6.62 0.67 41.43
CA LEU A 180 5.32 0.31 40.87
C LEU A 180 5.42 0.08 39.35
N TYR A 181 6.09 0.98 38.64
CA TYR A 181 6.41 0.81 37.21
C TYR A 181 7.13 -0.52 36.92
N ALA A 182 8.20 -0.80 37.69
CA ALA A 182 8.98 -2.02 37.52
C ALA A 182 8.11 -3.26 37.81
N SER A 183 7.22 -3.19 38.80
CA SER A 183 6.30 -4.28 39.15
C SER A 183 5.31 -4.56 38.02
N ILE A 184 4.70 -3.52 37.44
CA ILE A 184 3.74 -3.65 36.34
C ILE A 184 4.44 -4.19 35.08
N THR A 185 5.58 -3.60 34.73
CA THR A 185 6.34 -3.99 33.55
C THR A 185 6.94 -5.40 33.68
N ALA A 186 7.32 -5.81 34.89
CA ALA A 186 7.79 -7.18 35.14
C ALA A 186 6.65 -8.19 35.00
N ALA A 187 5.44 -7.88 35.45
CA ALA A 187 4.28 -8.74 35.28
C ALA A 187 3.87 -8.93 33.79
N ALA A 188 4.03 -7.88 32.98
CA ALA A 188 3.75 -7.92 31.54
C ALA A 188 4.91 -8.45 30.68
N GLY A 189 6.11 -8.56 31.25
CA GLY A 189 7.35 -8.77 30.52
C GLY A 189 8.20 -9.93 31.03
N LYS A 190 9.44 -9.98 30.53
CA LYS A 190 10.42 -11.01 30.92
C LYS A 190 11.37 -10.56 32.05
N LYS A 191 11.42 -9.25 32.32
CA LYS A 191 12.32 -8.67 33.33
C LYS A 191 11.85 -9.00 34.75
N LYS A 192 12.80 -9.05 35.68
CA LYS A 192 12.56 -9.24 37.12
C LYS A 192 12.84 -7.95 37.89
N VAL A 193 12.36 -7.91 39.13
CA VAL A 193 12.63 -6.82 40.06
C VAL A 193 13.31 -7.40 41.29
N TYR A 194 14.56 -7.01 41.52
CA TYR A 194 15.33 -7.39 42.70
C TYR A 194 15.39 -6.22 43.68
N ILE A 195 14.99 -6.45 44.93
CA ILE A 195 14.83 -5.43 45.95
C ILE A 195 15.70 -5.79 47.16
N VAL A 196 16.65 -4.93 47.51
CA VAL A 196 17.44 -5.03 48.75
C VAL A 196 16.98 -3.94 49.69
N LEU A 197 16.29 -4.32 50.76
CA LEU A 197 15.80 -3.39 51.78
C LEU A 197 16.91 -3.00 52.75
N ASP A 198 16.87 -1.75 53.23
CA ASP A 198 17.81 -1.27 54.26
C ASP A 198 17.39 -1.69 55.68
N VAL A 199 17.27 -2.98 55.93
CA VAL A 199 16.82 -3.52 57.23
C VAL A 199 17.72 -4.67 57.68
N PRO A 200 17.77 -5.01 58.99
CA PRO A 200 18.41 -6.23 59.46
C PRO A 200 17.81 -7.47 58.80
N VAL A 201 18.62 -8.49 58.55
CA VAL A 201 18.20 -9.70 57.81
C VAL A 201 17.07 -10.46 58.51
N GLU A 202 16.99 -10.39 59.83
CA GLU A 202 15.93 -10.98 60.65
C GLU A 202 14.57 -10.33 60.38
N GLN A 203 14.56 -9.04 59.98
CA GLN A 203 13.35 -8.27 59.69
C GLN A 203 12.97 -8.28 58.21
N LEU A 204 13.86 -8.77 57.33
CA LEU A 204 13.73 -8.68 55.87
C LEU A 204 12.39 -9.22 55.36
N SER A 205 12.03 -10.45 55.73
CA SER A 205 10.76 -11.06 55.29
C SER A 205 9.53 -10.31 55.81
N ALA A 206 9.55 -9.84 57.06
CA ALA A 206 8.43 -9.09 57.64
C ALA A 206 8.24 -7.74 56.94
N LYS A 207 9.32 -7.01 56.69
CA LYS A 207 9.30 -5.72 56.00
C LYS A 207 8.96 -5.86 54.51
N ALA A 208 9.45 -6.92 53.86
CA ALA A 208 9.06 -7.28 52.49
C ALA A 208 7.55 -7.51 52.36
N LYS A 209 6.94 -8.25 53.30
CA LYS A 209 5.48 -8.44 53.33
C LYS A 209 4.72 -7.12 53.50
N GLN A 210 5.20 -6.25 54.39
CA GLN A 210 4.59 -4.93 54.60
C GLN A 210 4.66 -4.07 53.34
N LEU A 211 5.79 -4.08 52.62
CA LEU A 211 5.90 -3.38 51.34
C LEU A 211 5.00 -4.00 50.26
N LEU A 212 4.93 -5.33 50.18
CA LEU A 212 4.03 -6.03 49.25
C LEU A 212 2.55 -5.69 49.53
N PHE A 213 2.14 -5.53 50.80
CA PHE A 213 0.81 -5.05 51.14
C PHE A 213 0.50 -3.69 50.51
N VAL A 214 1.47 -2.76 50.55
CA VAL A 214 1.33 -1.44 49.95
C VAL A 214 1.30 -1.55 48.43
N LEU A 215 2.23 -2.28 47.82
CA LEU A 215 2.31 -2.42 46.36
C LEU A 215 1.06 -3.08 45.77
N PHE A 216 0.63 -4.22 46.31
CA PHE A 216 -0.59 -4.90 45.83
C PHE A 216 -1.85 -4.05 46.01
N GLY A 217 -1.93 -3.25 47.07
CA GLY A 217 -3.01 -2.27 47.26
C GLY A 217 -3.02 -1.15 46.22
N ARG A 218 -1.92 -0.96 45.50
CA ARG A 218 -1.76 0.04 44.42
C ARG A 218 -1.57 -0.60 43.05
N LEU A 219 -1.83 -1.90 42.91
CA LEU A 219 -1.88 -2.57 41.62
C LEU A 219 -3.34 -2.73 41.19
N PRO A 220 -3.66 -2.56 39.89
CA PRO A 220 -4.95 -2.92 39.34
C PRO A 220 -5.23 -4.43 39.44
N TYR A 221 -6.51 -4.82 39.42
CA TYR A 221 -6.92 -6.19 39.71
C TYR A 221 -6.31 -7.25 38.79
N ALA A 222 -6.25 -6.98 37.48
CA ALA A 222 -5.63 -7.91 36.53
C ALA A 222 -4.14 -8.16 36.84
N LEU A 223 -3.41 -7.14 37.27
CA LEU A 223 -1.99 -7.26 37.65
C LEU A 223 -1.81 -8.05 38.95
N ARG A 224 -2.76 -7.97 39.90
CA ARG A 224 -2.76 -8.78 41.13
C ARG A 224 -2.88 -10.29 40.85
N ARG A 225 -3.51 -10.67 39.72
CA ARG A 225 -3.71 -12.08 39.30
C ARG A 225 -2.51 -12.71 38.59
N VAL A 226 -1.50 -11.91 38.24
CA VAL A 226 -0.31 -12.40 37.50
C VAL A 226 0.99 -12.18 38.26
N LEU A 227 1.06 -11.17 39.14
CA LEU A 227 2.29 -10.79 39.82
C LEU A 227 2.66 -11.77 40.94
N GLY A 228 3.57 -12.69 40.68
CA GLY A 228 4.25 -13.46 41.74
C GLY A 228 5.46 -12.77 42.39
N PHE A 229 5.79 -13.21 43.60
CA PHE A 229 6.87 -12.64 44.43
C PHE A 229 7.55 -13.68 45.33
N VAL A 230 8.72 -13.34 45.89
CA VAL A 230 9.35 -14.04 47.02
C VAL A 230 9.95 -13.06 48.04
N THR A 231 9.63 -13.20 49.32
CA THR A 231 10.00 -12.24 50.40
C THR A 231 11.42 -12.38 50.94
N TYR A 232 12.14 -13.43 50.53
CA TYR A 232 13.55 -13.62 50.87
C TYR A 232 14.23 -14.56 49.87
N ALA A 233 15.39 -14.13 49.38
CA ALA A 233 16.36 -14.91 48.65
C ALA A 233 17.77 -14.47 49.07
N LYS A 234 18.70 -15.40 49.17
CA LYS A 234 20.10 -15.09 49.47
C LYS A 234 20.78 -14.39 48.28
N GLU A 235 20.58 -14.93 47.08
CA GLU A 235 21.08 -14.38 45.81
C GLU A 235 19.95 -14.36 44.76
N PRO A 236 20.01 -13.49 43.74
CA PRO A 236 19.07 -13.46 42.64
C PRO A 236 18.97 -14.79 41.90
N TYR A 237 17.76 -15.19 41.50
CA TYR A 237 17.55 -16.32 40.59
C TYR A 237 16.32 -16.09 39.70
N SER A 238 16.35 -16.66 38.50
CA SER A 238 15.22 -16.56 37.56
C SER A 238 14.34 -17.80 37.66
N LYS A 239 13.12 -17.62 38.17
CA LYS A 239 12.06 -18.64 38.11
C LYS A 239 10.82 -18.09 37.43
N LYS A 240 10.16 -18.96 36.67
CA LYS A 240 8.87 -18.66 36.03
C LYS A 240 7.84 -18.30 37.10
N GLY A 241 7.01 -17.29 36.82
CA GLY A 241 5.96 -16.84 37.73
C GLY A 241 6.41 -15.95 38.89
N LEU A 242 7.71 -15.88 39.23
CA LEU A 242 8.22 -14.92 40.22
C LEU A 242 8.70 -13.66 39.51
N HIS A 243 8.15 -12.50 39.86
CA HIS A 243 8.51 -11.21 39.24
C HIS A 243 9.28 -10.33 40.23
N LEU A 244 8.85 -10.31 41.49
CA LEU A 244 9.48 -9.54 42.57
C LEU A 244 10.29 -10.47 43.49
N MET A 245 11.52 -10.09 43.80
CA MET A 245 12.39 -10.86 44.69
C MET A 245 13.12 -9.94 45.68
N PHE A 246 12.94 -10.23 46.96
CA PHE A 246 13.67 -9.54 48.03
C PHE A 246 14.97 -10.27 48.35
N VAL A 247 16.09 -9.58 48.21
CA VAL A 247 17.44 -10.17 48.27
C VAL A 247 18.19 -9.69 49.52
N GLU A 248 18.99 -10.55 50.13
CA GLU A 248 19.90 -10.20 51.23
C GLU A 248 20.88 -9.08 50.81
N LYS A 249 21.28 -8.22 51.76
CA LYS A 249 22.33 -7.23 51.54
C LYS A 249 23.63 -7.92 51.09
N GLY A 250 24.23 -7.42 50.01
CA GLY A 250 25.42 -8.02 49.40
C GLY A 250 25.16 -9.22 48.48
N GLY A 251 23.90 -9.68 48.35
CA GLY A 251 23.53 -10.74 47.41
C GLY A 251 23.48 -10.28 45.94
N LEU A 252 23.39 -8.97 45.69
CA LEU A 252 23.44 -8.39 44.35
C LEU A 252 24.90 -8.21 43.88
N ARG A 253 25.32 -8.98 42.88
CA ARG A 253 26.65 -8.85 42.25
C ARG A 253 26.54 -7.97 41.01
N LEU A 254 26.96 -6.71 41.13
CA LEU A 254 26.79 -5.66 40.11
C LEU A 254 27.61 -5.82 38.80
N ASN A 255 28.03 -7.03 38.44
CA ASN A 255 28.68 -7.34 37.15
C ASN A 255 28.14 -8.65 36.54
N ASP A 256 27.05 -9.17 37.09
CA ASP A 256 26.41 -10.37 36.56
C ASP A 256 25.49 -9.99 35.40
N ARG A 257 25.96 -10.27 34.18
CA ARG A 257 25.26 -10.02 32.92
C ARG A 257 23.83 -10.56 32.89
N ASN A 258 23.49 -11.54 33.73
CA ASN A 258 22.16 -12.13 33.80
C ASN A 258 21.15 -11.27 34.55
N ILE A 259 21.58 -10.41 35.49
CA ILE A 259 20.70 -9.55 36.29
C ILE A 259 20.84 -8.06 35.93
N GLU A 260 21.91 -7.66 35.24
CA GLU A 260 22.15 -6.28 34.79
C GLU A 260 21.06 -5.70 33.88
N LYS A 261 20.24 -6.55 33.23
CA LYS A 261 19.15 -6.11 32.35
C LYS A 261 17.80 -5.98 33.07
N ASP A 262 17.72 -6.52 34.28
CA ASP A 262 16.55 -6.49 35.16
C ASP A 262 16.46 -5.19 35.96
N TYR A 263 15.38 -4.97 36.70
CA TYR A 263 15.24 -3.81 37.58
C TYR A 263 15.88 -4.09 38.93
N LEU A 264 16.78 -3.21 39.38
CA LEU A 264 17.47 -3.37 40.67
C LEU A 264 17.19 -2.18 41.58
N PHE A 265 16.74 -2.48 42.79
CA PHE A 265 16.47 -1.52 43.85
C PHE A 265 17.35 -1.86 45.06
N GLU A 266 18.57 -1.33 45.08
CA GLU A 266 19.49 -1.46 46.20
C GLU A 266 19.28 -0.30 47.17
N LEU A 267 18.19 -0.36 47.93
CA LEU A 267 17.75 0.74 48.81
C LEU A 267 18.75 1.01 49.94
N ALA A 268 19.43 -0.03 50.42
CA ALA A 268 20.53 0.10 51.39
C ALA A 268 21.70 0.96 50.89
N ALA A 269 21.89 1.05 49.57
CA ALA A 269 22.90 1.91 48.94
C ALA A 269 22.30 3.17 48.29
N GLY A 270 20.98 3.38 48.41
CA GLY A 270 20.26 4.46 47.72
C GLY A 270 20.32 4.37 46.20
N ARG A 271 20.47 3.17 45.63
CA ARG A 271 20.74 2.96 44.20
C ARG A 271 19.55 2.26 43.51
N VAL A 272 19.09 2.83 42.41
CA VAL A 272 18.07 2.25 41.52
C VAL A 272 18.65 2.14 40.11
N ILE A 273 18.53 0.97 39.48
CA ILE A 273 19.10 0.67 38.16
C ILE A 273 18.00 0.19 37.21
N ASN A 274 18.06 0.63 35.94
CA ASN A 274 17.16 0.29 34.84
C ASN A 274 15.69 0.69 35.02
N ALA A 275 15.35 1.47 36.06
CA ALA A 275 13.99 1.96 36.30
C ALA A 275 13.85 3.45 35.93
N ASP A 276 14.41 3.87 34.79
CA ASP A 276 14.32 5.24 34.31
C ASP A 276 12.90 5.51 33.79
N LEU A 277 12.23 6.48 34.43
CA LEU A 277 10.87 6.89 34.10
C LEU A 277 10.87 8.15 33.24
N LYS A 278 10.00 8.17 32.24
CA LYS A 278 9.58 9.42 31.60
C LYS A 278 8.50 10.08 32.45
N TRP A 279 8.93 10.89 33.42
CA TRP A 279 8.04 11.50 34.43
C TRP A 279 6.85 12.28 33.86
N SER A 280 6.93 12.80 32.64
CA SER A 280 5.86 13.53 31.97
C SER A 280 4.74 12.65 31.39
N GLU A 281 4.92 11.33 31.36
CA GLU A 281 4.02 10.38 30.67
C GLU A 281 3.44 9.34 31.64
N GLN A 282 3.27 9.65 32.94
CA GLN A 282 2.88 8.64 33.96
C GLN A 282 1.66 9.03 34.83
N PRO A 283 0.50 9.39 34.24
CA PRO A 283 -0.72 9.74 34.99
C PRO A 283 -1.13 8.73 36.07
N TYR A 284 -0.99 7.43 35.79
CA TYR A 284 -1.37 6.38 36.73
C TYR A 284 -0.45 6.33 37.94
N LEU A 285 0.87 6.48 37.75
CA LEU A 285 1.83 6.44 38.85
C LEU A 285 1.69 7.66 39.77
N ASP A 286 1.39 8.83 39.19
CA ASP A 286 1.04 10.04 39.92
C ASP A 286 -0.22 9.82 40.76
N PHE A 287 -1.28 9.30 40.14
CA PHE A 287 -2.52 8.95 40.84
C PHE A 287 -2.32 7.92 41.95
N ALA A 288 -1.50 6.88 41.71
CA ALA A 288 -1.22 5.84 42.69
C ALA A 288 -0.52 6.39 43.94
N TRP A 289 0.36 7.38 43.76
CA TRP A 289 1.00 8.11 44.85
C TRP A 289 0.02 9.04 45.58
N ASP A 290 -0.73 9.85 44.84
CA ASP A 290 -1.69 10.82 45.40
C ASP A 290 -2.80 10.13 46.22
N THR A 291 -3.09 8.88 45.89
CA THR A 291 -4.10 8.06 46.59
C THR A 291 -3.52 7.12 47.64
N VAL A 292 -2.23 7.24 48.01
CA VAL A 292 -1.58 6.41 49.05
C VAL A 292 -2.33 6.42 50.38
N LEU A 293 -3.02 7.51 50.72
CA LEU A 293 -3.86 7.61 51.93
C LEU A 293 -5.36 7.37 51.66
N ASP A 294 -5.81 7.43 50.41
CA ASP A 294 -7.20 7.21 50.01
C ASP A 294 -7.35 5.92 49.20
N LEU A 295 -7.35 4.79 49.92
CA LEU A 295 -7.50 3.48 49.29
C LEU A 295 -8.89 3.31 48.62
N ALA A 296 -9.91 3.98 49.14
CA ALA A 296 -11.27 3.88 48.58
C ALA A 296 -11.32 4.48 47.16
N ARG A 297 -10.61 5.58 46.91
CA ARG A 297 -10.50 6.15 45.56
C ARG A 297 -9.74 5.25 44.59
N SER A 298 -8.64 4.62 45.02
CA SER A 298 -7.94 3.65 44.16
C SER A 298 -8.81 2.44 43.81
N GLU A 299 -9.56 1.90 44.78
CA GLU A 299 -10.44 0.75 44.52
C GLU A 299 -11.59 1.12 43.56
N ARG A 300 -12.15 2.34 43.63
CA ARG A 300 -13.11 2.81 42.60
C ARG A 300 -12.47 2.88 41.21
N PHE A 301 -11.23 3.34 41.12
CA PHE A 301 -10.49 3.36 39.86
C PHE A 301 -10.22 1.95 39.33
N PHE A 302 -9.81 1.00 40.17
CA PHE A 302 -9.54 -0.37 39.73
C PHE A 302 -10.80 -1.08 39.23
N ALA A 303 -11.94 -0.89 39.89
CA ALA A 303 -13.23 -1.39 39.42
C ALA A 303 -13.63 -0.75 38.08
N PHE A 304 -13.39 0.56 37.91
CA PHE A 304 -13.58 1.23 36.62
C PHE A 304 -12.67 0.64 35.53
N ALA A 305 -11.38 0.48 35.81
CA ALA A 305 -10.43 -0.03 34.83
C ALA A 305 -10.72 -1.48 34.41
N GLU A 306 -11.11 -2.35 35.35
CA GLU A 306 -11.53 -3.72 35.04
C GLU A 306 -12.75 -3.73 34.10
N GLN A 307 -13.74 -2.88 34.37
CA GLN A 307 -14.91 -2.74 33.49
C GLN A 307 -14.52 -2.22 32.08
N MET A 308 -13.61 -1.25 31.99
CA MET A 308 -13.22 -0.67 30.68
C MET A 308 -12.31 -1.59 29.85
N LEU A 309 -11.64 -2.55 30.48
CA LEU A 309 -10.73 -3.49 29.85
C LEU A 309 -11.33 -4.88 29.62
N SER A 310 -12.57 -5.15 30.06
CA SER A 310 -13.15 -6.50 30.08
C SER A 310 -13.33 -7.17 28.71
N ASP A 311 -13.51 -6.36 27.66
CA ASP A 311 -13.68 -6.75 26.25
C ASP A 311 -12.44 -6.43 25.40
N MET A 312 -11.35 -5.98 26.04
CA MET A 312 -10.08 -5.70 25.39
C MET A 312 -9.17 -6.93 25.44
N GLU A 313 -8.15 -6.96 24.58
CA GLU A 313 -7.16 -8.05 24.55
C GLU A 313 -6.43 -8.22 25.90
N PRO A 314 -6.07 -9.46 26.30
CA PRO A 314 -5.43 -9.73 27.59
C PRO A 314 -4.14 -8.93 27.85
N ALA A 315 -3.37 -8.64 26.79
CA ALA A 315 -2.15 -7.82 26.90
C ALA A 315 -2.44 -6.39 27.40
N ARG A 316 -3.60 -5.81 27.05
CA ARG A 316 -4.00 -4.48 27.53
C ARG A 316 -4.39 -4.49 29.01
N GLN A 317 -4.89 -5.61 29.52
CA GLN A 317 -5.26 -5.75 30.93
C GLN A 317 -4.06 -5.65 31.88
N ILE A 318 -2.85 -5.87 31.38
CA ILE A 318 -1.61 -5.79 32.16
C ILE A 318 -0.66 -4.69 31.67
N SER A 319 -1.11 -3.85 30.73
CA SER A 319 -0.30 -2.75 30.17
C SER A 319 -0.41 -1.48 31.01
N LEU A 320 0.73 -0.86 31.30
CA LEU A 320 0.78 0.42 32.02
C LEU A 320 0.08 1.54 31.24
N ASP A 321 0.30 1.63 29.93
CA ASP A 321 -0.30 2.66 29.06
C ASP A 321 -1.83 2.65 29.14
N SER A 322 -2.43 1.46 29.28
CA SER A 322 -3.89 1.35 29.43
C SER A 322 -4.38 1.94 30.75
N TYR A 323 -3.59 1.80 31.83
CA TYR A 323 -3.93 2.41 33.11
C TYR A 323 -3.64 3.92 33.12
N ASP A 324 -2.63 4.39 32.40
CA ASP A 324 -2.39 5.83 32.21
C ASP A 324 -3.58 6.50 31.50
N ASP A 325 -4.02 5.94 30.36
CA ASP A 325 -5.19 6.43 29.62
C ASP A 325 -6.44 6.45 30.50
N LEU A 326 -6.77 5.30 31.11
CA LEU A 326 -7.97 5.16 31.94
C LEU A 326 -7.92 6.05 33.18
N CYS A 327 -6.74 6.29 33.74
CA CYS A 327 -6.58 7.17 34.89
C CYS A 327 -6.95 8.61 34.53
N VAL A 328 -6.50 9.09 33.37
CA VAL A 328 -6.89 10.42 32.86
C VAL A 328 -8.40 10.49 32.67
N LEU A 329 -9.01 9.49 32.01
CA LEU A 329 -10.46 9.46 31.78
C LEU A 329 -11.27 9.44 33.08
N PHE A 330 -10.85 8.62 34.05
CA PHE A 330 -11.49 8.54 35.36
C PHE A 330 -11.41 9.86 36.11
N GLN A 331 -10.28 10.56 36.06
CA GLN A 331 -10.13 11.86 36.73
C GLN A 331 -10.96 12.97 36.07
N ILE A 332 -11.09 12.95 34.73
CA ILE A 332 -11.98 13.87 34.01
C ILE A 332 -13.44 13.61 34.42
N GLU A 333 -13.86 12.35 34.52
CA GLU A 333 -15.20 11.98 35.02
C GLU A 333 -15.42 12.46 36.47
N GLU A 334 -14.38 12.46 37.31
CA GLU A 334 -14.42 13.04 38.68
C GLU A 334 -14.39 14.59 38.70
N GLY A 335 -14.32 15.26 37.55
CA GLY A 335 -14.42 16.72 37.42
C GLY A 335 -13.10 17.47 37.19
N ARG A 336 -11.99 16.77 36.89
CA ARG A 336 -10.71 17.39 36.50
C ARG A 336 -10.73 17.81 35.02
N GLU A 337 -11.50 18.84 34.71
CA GLU A 337 -11.64 19.38 33.35
C GLU A 337 -10.33 19.95 32.78
N ASP A 338 -9.37 20.32 33.64
CA ASP A 338 -8.03 20.77 33.24
C ASP A 338 -7.32 19.73 32.36
N LEU A 339 -7.42 18.45 32.72
CA LEU A 339 -6.81 17.34 31.98
C LEU A 339 -7.37 17.20 30.56
N TYR A 340 -8.66 17.51 30.37
CA TYR A 340 -9.23 17.55 29.03
C TYR A 340 -8.72 18.75 28.25
N ASN A 341 -8.74 19.94 28.85
CA ASN A 341 -8.39 21.18 28.16
C ASN A 341 -6.93 21.20 27.66
N ASP A 342 -6.02 20.59 28.41
CA ASP A 342 -4.61 20.52 28.05
C ASP A 342 -4.33 19.48 26.95
N HIS A 343 -5.16 18.43 26.83
CA HIS A 343 -4.92 17.26 25.97
C HIS A 343 -6.16 16.76 25.21
N LYS A 344 -7.01 17.66 24.70
CA LYS A 344 -8.33 17.36 24.13
C LYS A 344 -8.35 16.18 23.15
N PHE A 345 -7.46 16.19 22.16
CA PHE A 345 -7.43 15.16 21.11
C PHE A 345 -7.02 13.78 21.66
N ALA A 346 -6.02 13.73 22.53
CA ALA A 346 -5.56 12.48 23.13
C ALA A 346 -6.67 11.84 23.98
N VAL A 347 -7.39 12.64 24.77
CA VAL A 347 -8.52 12.18 25.59
C VAL A 347 -9.65 11.61 24.72
N LEU A 348 -10.07 12.32 23.68
CA LEU A 348 -11.14 11.82 22.79
C LEU A 348 -10.71 10.55 22.04
N ARG A 349 -9.46 10.45 21.62
CA ARG A 349 -8.92 9.24 20.99
C ARG A 349 -8.89 8.06 21.95
N ALA A 350 -8.47 8.27 23.20
CA ALA A 350 -8.50 7.25 24.24
C ALA A 350 -9.94 6.78 24.51
N LEU A 351 -10.92 7.69 24.58
CA LEU A 351 -12.33 7.32 24.72
C LEU A 351 -12.82 6.44 23.57
N LEU A 352 -12.53 6.84 22.32
CA LEU A 352 -12.92 6.08 21.14
C LEU A 352 -12.31 4.68 21.12
N LEU A 353 -11.02 4.56 21.48
CA LEU A 353 -10.33 3.27 21.57
C LEU A 353 -11.07 2.26 22.47
N TYR A 354 -11.60 2.71 23.60
CA TYR A 354 -12.35 1.83 24.51
C TYR A 354 -13.81 1.63 24.10
N LEU A 355 -14.38 2.50 23.26
CA LEU A 355 -15.77 2.41 22.78
C LEU A 355 -15.92 1.69 21.43
N GLU A 356 -14.83 1.50 20.70
CA GLU A 356 -14.78 0.84 19.40
C GLU A 356 -15.20 -0.64 19.41
N PRO A 357 -14.85 -1.48 20.42
CA PRO A 357 -15.22 -2.90 20.40
C PRO A 357 -16.72 -3.14 20.28
N ALA A 358 -17.10 -4.21 19.57
CA ALA A 358 -18.49 -4.52 19.31
C ALA A 358 -19.27 -4.76 20.62
N GLY A 359 -20.31 -3.97 20.87
CA GLY A 359 -21.13 -4.05 22.08
C GLY A 359 -20.61 -3.22 23.27
N ALA A 360 -19.45 -2.55 23.13
CA ALA A 360 -18.84 -1.74 24.18
C ALA A 360 -19.76 -0.62 24.69
N LEU A 361 -20.54 0.02 23.81
CA LEU A 361 -21.49 1.09 24.19
C LEU A 361 -22.45 0.67 25.31
N GLY A 362 -22.91 -0.59 25.32
CA GLY A 362 -23.80 -1.10 26.37
C GLY A 362 -23.09 -1.40 27.67
N LEU A 363 -21.85 -1.89 27.59
CA LEU A 363 -21.04 -2.30 28.74
C LEU A 363 -20.33 -1.12 29.41
N LYS A 364 -19.95 -0.10 28.63
CA LYS A 364 -19.09 1.03 29.02
C LYS A 364 -19.83 2.35 28.96
N LYS A 365 -21.07 2.35 29.44
CA LYS A 365 -21.94 3.53 29.46
C LYS A 365 -21.28 4.77 30.08
N ARG A 366 -20.43 4.59 31.10
CA ARG A 366 -19.68 5.69 31.73
C ARG A 366 -18.79 6.44 30.74
N LEU A 367 -18.09 5.73 29.84
CA LEU A 367 -17.26 6.35 28.80
C LEU A 367 -18.09 6.99 27.69
N ASP A 368 -19.23 6.38 27.34
CA ASP A 368 -20.18 6.96 26.40
C ASP A 368 -20.74 8.29 26.92
N ASP A 369 -21.22 8.29 28.17
CA ASP A 369 -21.71 9.50 28.86
C ASP A 369 -20.60 10.57 28.97
N LEU A 370 -19.36 10.17 29.25
CA LEU A 370 -18.21 11.08 29.30
C LEU A 370 -17.89 11.68 27.92
N PHE A 371 -17.86 10.86 26.86
CA PHE A 371 -17.65 11.38 25.50
C PHE A 371 -18.73 12.39 25.12
N LEU A 372 -19.99 12.09 25.42
CA LEU A 372 -21.11 12.99 25.13
C LEU A 372 -21.06 14.29 25.93
N ALA A 373 -20.61 14.26 27.19
CA ALA A 373 -20.39 15.46 27.99
C ALA A 373 -19.28 16.35 27.40
N LEU A 374 -18.17 15.76 26.97
CA LEU A 374 -17.07 16.49 26.31
C LEU A 374 -17.49 17.02 24.93
N PHE A 375 -18.23 16.23 24.15
CA PHE A 375 -18.82 16.67 22.89
C PHE A 375 -19.77 17.86 23.09
N ALA A 376 -20.62 17.82 24.13
CA ALA A 376 -21.50 18.94 24.44
C ALA A 376 -20.71 20.22 24.75
N HIS A 377 -19.60 20.11 25.49
CA HIS A 377 -18.71 21.24 25.75
C HIS A 377 -18.13 21.81 24.44
N GLU A 378 -17.54 20.98 23.58
CA GLU A 378 -17.00 21.42 22.29
C GLU A 378 -18.08 22.01 21.37
N PHE A 379 -19.28 21.44 21.42
CA PHE A 379 -20.39 21.94 20.62
C PHE A 379 -20.88 23.32 21.09
N GLU A 380 -20.88 23.61 22.39
CA GLU A 380 -21.18 24.96 22.90
C GLU A 380 -20.12 25.99 22.46
N LEU A 381 -18.83 25.61 22.41
CA LEU A 381 -17.78 26.48 21.86
C LEU A 381 -18.04 26.79 20.37
N VAL A 382 -18.40 25.77 19.58
CA VAL A 382 -18.77 25.94 18.18
C VAL A 382 -20.04 26.80 18.03
N LYS A 383 -21.07 26.63 18.88
CA LYS A 383 -22.24 27.51 18.88
C LYS A 383 -21.88 28.96 19.22
N GLY A 384 -20.88 29.18 20.08
CA GLY A 384 -20.30 30.48 20.38
C GLY A 384 -19.48 31.11 19.25
N GLY A 385 -19.36 30.43 18.10
CA GLY A 385 -18.64 30.93 16.92
C GLY A 385 -17.17 30.52 16.88
N GLN A 386 -16.72 29.60 17.74
CA GLN A 386 -15.36 29.05 17.66
C GLN A 386 -15.22 28.13 16.43
N VAL A 387 -14.04 28.16 15.82
CA VAL A 387 -13.69 27.20 14.76
C VAL A 387 -13.01 26.03 15.46
N PRO A 388 -13.54 24.79 15.33
CA PRO A 388 -12.95 23.65 16.02
C PRO A 388 -11.61 23.26 15.40
N ASP A 389 -10.79 22.58 16.19
CA ASP A 389 -9.63 21.87 15.67
C ASP A 389 -10.12 20.69 14.78
N PRO A 390 -9.61 20.53 13.54
CA PRO A 390 -9.95 19.41 12.68
C PRO A 390 -9.80 18.04 13.34
N ALA A 391 -8.82 17.85 14.22
CA ALA A 391 -8.59 16.58 14.92
C ALA A 391 -9.75 16.25 15.87
N ILE A 392 -10.31 17.26 16.55
CA ILE A 392 -11.49 17.11 17.41
C ILE A 392 -12.74 16.80 16.58
N ALA A 393 -12.92 17.49 15.45
CA ALA A 393 -13.99 17.17 14.51
C ALA A 393 -13.85 15.72 13.97
N GLY A 394 -12.62 15.25 13.76
CA GLY A 394 -12.31 13.86 13.43
C GLY A 394 -12.84 12.89 14.48
N SER A 395 -12.52 13.11 15.75
CA SER A 395 -13.03 12.27 16.84
C SER A 395 -14.55 12.24 16.93
N VAL A 396 -15.24 13.36 16.66
CA VAL A 396 -16.71 13.40 16.60
C VAL A 396 -17.25 12.57 15.42
N LYS A 397 -16.58 12.61 14.26
CA LYS A 397 -16.91 11.75 13.10
C LYS A 397 -16.67 10.27 13.43
N ASP A 398 -15.60 9.93 14.14
CA ASP A 398 -15.31 8.54 14.51
C ASP A 398 -16.33 8.00 15.53
N TYR A 399 -16.74 8.82 16.50
CA TYR A 399 -17.84 8.47 17.40
C TYR A 399 -19.16 8.23 16.65
N HIS A 400 -19.46 9.04 15.62
CA HIS A 400 -20.64 8.80 14.77
C HIS A 400 -20.59 7.44 14.06
N SER A 401 -19.41 6.97 13.65
CA SER A 401 -19.24 5.63 13.08
C SER A 401 -19.56 4.51 14.09
N ILE A 402 -19.19 4.71 15.36
CA ILE A 402 -19.47 3.76 16.46
C ILE A 402 -20.97 3.78 16.83
N ASN A 403 -21.60 4.95 16.88
CA ASN A 403 -23.01 5.13 17.23
C ASN A 403 -23.80 5.99 16.21
N PRO A 404 -24.08 5.48 15.00
CA PRO A 404 -24.58 6.30 13.89
C PRO A 404 -26.03 6.77 14.04
N ARG A 405 -26.79 6.19 14.97
CA ARG A 405 -28.22 6.49 15.15
C ARG A 405 -28.48 7.45 16.29
N GLN A 406 -27.73 7.32 17.38
CA GLN A 406 -27.91 8.15 18.56
C GLN A 406 -27.19 9.49 18.33
N HIS A 407 -27.80 10.60 18.74
CA HIS A 407 -27.21 11.95 18.62
C HIS A 407 -26.87 12.44 17.19
N ASN A 408 -27.31 11.73 16.14
CA ASN A 408 -27.05 12.08 14.74
C ASN A 408 -27.38 13.56 14.42
N ASP A 409 -28.53 14.05 14.88
CA ASP A 409 -28.96 15.43 14.61
C ASP A 409 -28.02 16.47 15.25
N MET A 410 -27.52 16.21 16.46
CA MET A 410 -26.58 17.09 17.15
C MET A 410 -25.21 17.09 16.46
N ILE A 411 -24.73 15.93 16.03
CA ILE A 411 -23.45 15.79 15.31
C ILE A 411 -23.53 16.48 13.95
N VAL A 412 -24.61 16.29 13.20
CA VAL A 412 -24.83 16.99 11.93
C VAL A 412 -24.87 18.51 12.15
N GLU A 413 -25.58 18.99 13.18
CA GLU A 413 -25.59 20.41 13.51
C GLU A 413 -24.21 20.93 13.90
N TYR A 414 -23.42 20.14 14.65
CA TYR A 414 -22.03 20.45 14.97
C TYR A 414 -21.20 20.69 13.69
N PHE A 415 -21.27 19.80 12.70
CA PHE A 415 -20.53 19.97 11.44
C PHE A 415 -21.02 21.17 10.63
N ILE A 416 -22.34 21.42 10.58
CA ILE A 416 -22.90 22.60 9.90
C ILE A 416 -22.37 23.89 10.53
N ARG A 417 -22.41 24.00 11.86
CA ARG A 417 -21.92 25.19 12.57
C ARG A 417 -20.40 25.34 12.47
N SER A 418 -19.67 24.24 12.56
CA SER A 418 -18.21 24.21 12.42
C SER A 418 -17.79 24.76 11.07
N LEU A 419 -18.42 24.27 10.00
CA LEU A 419 -18.17 24.74 8.64
C LEU A 419 -18.59 26.20 8.46
N ASN A 420 -19.75 26.61 9.00
CA ASN A 420 -20.20 28.01 8.97
C ASN A 420 -19.18 28.96 9.61
N ASN A 421 -18.66 28.58 10.78
CA ASN A 421 -17.69 29.38 11.52
C ASN A 421 -16.36 29.45 10.77
N ALA A 422 -15.90 28.33 10.20
CA ALA A 422 -14.66 28.27 9.42
C ALA A 422 -14.75 29.17 8.18
N LEU A 423 -15.87 29.10 7.43
CA LEU A 423 -16.15 29.97 6.29
C LEU A 423 -16.22 31.44 6.69
N SER A 424 -16.95 31.76 7.77
CA SER A 424 -17.12 33.13 8.28
C SER A 424 -15.79 33.76 8.72
N LYS A 425 -14.87 32.96 9.27
CA LYS A 425 -13.52 33.40 9.69
C LYS A 425 -12.45 33.18 8.62
N GLN A 426 -12.82 32.77 7.41
CA GLN A 426 -11.91 32.54 6.28
C GLN A 426 -10.79 31.52 6.57
N ARG A 427 -11.05 30.53 7.43
CA ARG A 427 -10.12 29.43 7.72
C ARG A 427 -10.29 28.32 6.68
N GLN A 428 -9.66 28.51 5.53
CA GLN A 428 -9.75 27.58 4.39
C GLN A 428 -9.14 26.20 4.72
N ASP A 429 -8.08 26.17 5.53
CA ASP A 429 -7.45 24.95 6.04
C ASP A 429 -8.45 24.06 6.78
N VAL A 430 -9.20 24.62 7.73
CA VAL A 430 -10.22 23.89 8.50
C VAL A 430 -11.43 23.56 7.64
N THR A 431 -11.81 24.46 6.73
CA THR A 431 -12.92 24.24 5.79
C THR A 431 -12.68 22.98 4.94
N LEU A 432 -11.50 22.86 4.34
CA LEU A 432 -11.12 21.69 3.54
C LEU A 432 -11.03 20.43 4.40
N ALA A 433 -10.46 20.52 5.60
CA ALA A 433 -10.38 19.39 6.50
C ALA A 433 -11.78 18.85 6.89
N ILE A 434 -12.73 19.74 7.19
CA ILE A 434 -14.12 19.35 7.51
C ILE A 434 -14.80 18.67 6.30
N TYR A 435 -14.64 19.18 5.08
CA TYR A 435 -15.18 18.49 3.90
C TYR A 435 -14.54 17.11 3.72
N GLY A 436 -13.23 16.98 3.91
CA GLY A 436 -12.53 15.69 3.87
C GLY A 436 -13.08 14.69 4.89
N LEU A 437 -13.34 15.12 6.13
CA LEU A 437 -13.97 14.28 7.15
C LEU A 437 -15.39 13.83 6.76
N LEU A 438 -16.19 14.72 6.17
CA LEU A 438 -17.53 14.40 5.70
C LEU A 438 -17.49 13.42 4.53
N GLU A 439 -16.55 13.56 3.59
CA GLU A 439 -16.41 12.62 2.47
C GLU A 439 -15.92 11.24 2.92
N GLY A 440 -15.07 11.19 3.94
CA GLY A 440 -14.61 9.94 4.55
C GLY A 440 -15.68 9.18 5.35
N SER A 441 -16.87 9.74 5.58
CA SER A 441 -17.98 9.07 6.29
C SER A 441 -19.29 9.11 5.50
N PRO A 442 -19.65 8.04 4.76
CA PRO A 442 -20.84 8.04 3.91
C PRO A 442 -22.17 8.24 4.66
N ALA A 443 -22.28 7.75 5.91
CA ALA A 443 -23.49 7.93 6.72
C ALA A 443 -23.64 9.38 7.17
N LEU A 444 -22.57 9.97 7.72
CA LEU A 444 -22.54 11.35 8.16
C LEU A 444 -22.71 12.33 6.99
N SER A 445 -22.03 12.09 5.87
CA SER A 445 -22.16 12.87 4.63
C SER A 445 -23.62 12.99 4.18
N ARG A 446 -24.32 11.85 4.11
CA ARG A 446 -25.74 11.81 3.71
C ARG A 446 -26.62 12.62 4.65
N ALA A 447 -26.44 12.46 5.96
CA ALA A 447 -27.22 13.22 6.95
C ALA A 447 -26.92 14.72 6.88
N PHE A 448 -25.65 15.09 6.72
CA PHE A 448 -25.19 16.47 6.58
C PHE A 448 -25.77 17.15 5.33
N TYR A 449 -25.58 16.57 4.15
CA TYR A 449 -26.04 17.19 2.90
C TYR A 449 -27.56 17.16 2.77
N ALA A 450 -28.25 16.13 3.28
CA ALA A 450 -29.71 16.16 3.37
C ALA A 450 -30.21 17.39 4.16
N ARG A 451 -29.52 17.74 5.26
CA ARG A 451 -29.85 18.92 6.06
C ARG A 451 -29.48 20.24 5.39
N VAL A 452 -28.29 20.32 4.78
CA VAL A 452 -27.81 21.51 4.07
C VAL A 452 -28.68 21.83 2.87
N LEU A 453 -28.97 20.83 2.02
CA LEU A 453 -29.72 21.00 0.76
C LEU A 453 -31.19 21.38 0.97
N THR A 454 -31.79 21.00 2.11
CA THR A 454 -33.18 21.33 2.44
C THR A 454 -33.35 22.65 3.20
N SER A 455 -32.25 23.26 3.66
CA SER A 455 -32.29 24.48 4.47
C SER A 455 -32.14 25.74 3.61
N PRO A 456 -32.95 26.78 3.80
CA PRO A 456 -32.81 28.03 3.06
C PRO A 456 -31.43 28.69 3.28
N GLY A 457 -30.75 29.08 2.19
CA GLY A 457 -29.49 29.82 2.22
C GLY A 457 -28.22 28.98 2.49
N LEU A 458 -28.33 27.83 3.16
CA LEU A 458 -27.16 26.96 3.41
C LEU A 458 -26.53 26.38 2.13
N PRO A 459 -27.27 25.99 1.07
CA PRO A 459 -26.66 25.49 -0.17
C PRO A 459 -25.74 26.53 -0.81
N ALA A 460 -26.19 27.78 -0.92
CA ALA A 460 -25.40 28.87 -1.49
C ALA A 460 -24.14 29.19 -0.67
N LEU A 461 -24.16 28.93 0.64
CA LEU A 461 -23.06 29.20 1.55
C LEU A 461 -22.05 28.04 1.63
N MET A 462 -22.53 26.81 1.76
CA MET A 462 -21.73 25.63 2.13
C MET A 462 -21.63 24.57 1.04
N PHE A 463 -22.50 24.59 0.04
CA PHE A 463 -22.51 23.56 -1.00
C PHE A 463 -22.05 24.11 -2.34
N ASP A 464 -22.63 25.20 -2.83
CA ASP A 464 -22.35 25.76 -4.15
C ASP A 464 -20.87 26.13 -4.37
N PRO A 465 -20.16 26.80 -3.42
CA PRO A 465 -18.75 27.13 -3.58
C PRO A 465 -17.87 25.87 -3.58
N TYR A 466 -18.18 24.92 -2.71
CA TYR A 466 -17.49 23.64 -2.62
C TYR A 466 -17.65 22.84 -3.91
N MET A 467 -18.90 22.67 -4.33
CA MET A 467 -19.28 22.02 -5.58
C MET A 467 -18.50 22.59 -6.77
N LYS A 468 -18.49 23.92 -6.89
CA LYS A 468 -17.79 24.62 -7.98
C LYS A 468 -16.28 24.42 -7.93
N ALA A 469 -15.68 24.40 -6.75
CA ALA A 469 -14.24 24.14 -6.61
C ALA A 469 -13.91 22.69 -7.02
N SER A 470 -14.65 21.70 -6.51
CA SER A 470 -14.38 20.29 -6.78
C SER A 470 -14.62 19.92 -8.24
N MET A 471 -15.67 20.44 -8.89
CA MET A 471 -15.89 20.23 -10.32
C MET A 471 -14.79 20.87 -11.18
N LYS A 472 -14.30 22.06 -10.80
CA LYS A 472 -13.22 22.74 -11.52
C LYS A 472 -11.89 21.99 -11.44
N GLN A 473 -11.59 21.37 -10.29
CA GLN A 473 -10.36 20.63 -10.04
C GLN A 473 -10.26 19.33 -10.85
N ARG A 474 -11.38 18.79 -11.37
CA ARG A 474 -11.35 17.60 -12.24
C ARG A 474 -10.63 17.91 -13.55
N ALA A 475 -9.73 17.01 -13.95
CA ALA A 475 -8.90 17.20 -15.13
C ALA A 475 -9.70 16.93 -16.41
N THR A 476 -10.44 15.81 -16.44
CA THR A 476 -11.12 15.34 -17.65
C THR A 476 -12.65 15.43 -17.56
N PRO A 477 -13.36 15.43 -18.71
CA PRO A 477 -14.82 15.31 -18.75
C PRO A 477 -15.36 14.04 -18.07
N THR A 478 -14.65 12.91 -18.17
CA THR A 478 -15.05 11.64 -17.55
C THR A 478 -14.93 11.67 -16.03
N ASP A 479 -13.85 12.28 -15.50
CA ASP A 479 -13.69 12.48 -14.05
C ASP A 479 -14.82 13.35 -13.46
N LEU A 480 -15.30 14.32 -14.24
CA LEU A 480 -16.44 15.16 -13.85
C LEU A 480 -17.73 14.33 -13.80
N VAL A 481 -17.98 13.46 -14.78
CA VAL A 481 -19.16 12.56 -14.80
C VAL A 481 -19.14 11.61 -13.60
N ASP A 482 -17.97 11.06 -13.26
CA ASP A 482 -17.81 10.20 -12.06
C ASP A 482 -18.14 10.94 -10.76
N LEU A 483 -17.61 12.16 -10.60
CA LEU A 483 -17.91 13.00 -9.44
C LEU A 483 -19.41 13.30 -9.31
N ILE A 484 -20.02 13.73 -10.42
CA ILE A 484 -21.45 14.07 -10.47
C ILE A 484 -22.32 12.85 -10.14
N SER A 485 -21.97 11.69 -10.71
CA SER A 485 -22.68 10.43 -10.47
C SER A 485 -22.58 10.00 -9.00
N LEU A 486 -21.37 10.07 -8.42
CA LEU A 486 -21.13 9.81 -7.00
C LEU A 486 -21.99 10.70 -6.10
N TRP A 487 -22.07 11.99 -6.41
CA TRP A 487 -22.86 12.94 -5.64
C TRP A 487 -24.36 12.73 -5.79
N VAL A 488 -24.87 12.47 -6.99
CA VAL A 488 -26.30 12.13 -7.19
C VAL A 488 -26.67 10.85 -6.43
N ARG A 489 -25.81 9.84 -6.46
CA ARG A 489 -26.02 8.58 -5.73
C ARG A 489 -26.10 8.78 -4.22
N ASN A 490 -25.22 9.60 -3.67
CA ASN A 490 -25.20 9.89 -2.24
C ASN A 490 -26.31 10.87 -1.85
N HIS A 491 -26.63 11.83 -2.71
CA HIS A 491 -27.53 12.96 -2.44
C HIS A 491 -28.50 13.22 -3.61
N PRO A 492 -29.55 12.41 -3.76
CA PRO A 492 -30.47 12.52 -4.91
C PRO A 492 -31.17 13.88 -5.04
N LEU A 493 -31.33 14.61 -3.93
CA LEU A 493 -31.92 15.97 -3.90
C LEU A 493 -31.16 16.98 -4.78
N LEU A 494 -29.91 16.70 -5.16
CA LEU A 494 -29.14 17.54 -6.07
C LEU A 494 -29.77 17.67 -7.46
N LEU A 495 -30.53 16.66 -7.89
CA LEU A 495 -31.24 16.68 -9.17
C LEU A 495 -32.36 17.73 -9.21
N GLU A 496 -32.88 18.14 -8.05
CA GLU A 496 -33.87 19.22 -7.94
C GLU A 496 -33.23 20.62 -7.91
N GLN A 497 -31.91 20.69 -7.70
CA GLN A 497 -31.18 21.96 -7.57
C GLN A 497 -30.74 22.48 -8.95
N GLU A 498 -31.39 23.53 -9.45
CA GLU A 498 -31.09 24.08 -10.77
C GLU A 498 -29.63 24.57 -10.90
N ASN A 499 -29.05 25.11 -9.82
CA ASN A 499 -27.65 25.53 -9.79
C ASN A 499 -26.69 24.35 -10.03
N TYR A 500 -26.97 23.20 -9.42
CA TYR A 500 -26.18 21.98 -9.59
C TYR A 500 -26.18 21.55 -11.06
N VAL A 501 -27.38 21.43 -11.64
CA VAL A 501 -27.56 20.97 -13.02
C VAL A 501 -26.88 21.91 -14.01
N ARG A 502 -27.05 23.23 -13.86
CA ARG A 502 -26.42 24.23 -14.73
C ARG A 502 -24.91 24.26 -14.59
N LEU A 503 -24.39 24.07 -13.38
CA LEU A 503 -22.95 24.08 -13.15
C LEU A 503 -22.30 22.82 -13.74
N ALA A 504 -22.90 21.65 -13.53
CA ALA A 504 -22.47 20.40 -14.16
C ALA A 504 -22.37 20.53 -15.68
N GLU A 505 -23.43 21.05 -16.31
CA GLU A 505 -23.46 21.32 -17.75
C GLU A 505 -22.34 22.29 -18.18
N ALA A 506 -22.21 23.44 -17.50
CA ALA A 506 -21.20 24.43 -17.83
C ALA A 506 -19.76 23.90 -17.66
N GLN A 507 -19.50 23.10 -16.63
CA GLN A 507 -18.19 22.50 -16.40
C GLN A 507 -17.89 21.40 -17.42
N LEU A 508 -18.87 20.58 -17.82
CA LEU A 508 -18.67 19.60 -18.88
C LEU A 508 -18.24 20.29 -20.18
N ILE A 509 -18.94 21.36 -20.57
CA ILE A 509 -18.60 22.12 -21.78
C ILE A 509 -17.20 22.74 -21.68
N ASP A 510 -16.86 23.33 -20.53
CA ASP A 510 -15.53 23.92 -20.28
C ASP A 510 -14.42 22.86 -20.44
N LYS A 511 -14.61 21.65 -19.91
CA LYS A 511 -13.61 20.56 -20.05
C LYS A 511 -13.51 20.07 -21.50
N LEU A 512 -14.64 19.92 -22.18
CA LEU A 512 -14.65 19.51 -23.60
C LEU A 512 -13.98 20.54 -24.51
N GLN A 513 -14.11 21.85 -24.21
CA GLN A 513 -13.45 22.93 -24.97
C GLN A 513 -11.92 22.88 -24.87
N HIS A 514 -11.38 22.42 -23.75
CA HIS A 514 -9.94 22.35 -23.49
C HIS A 514 -9.33 20.98 -23.77
N ASP A 515 -10.13 20.00 -24.21
CA ASP A 515 -9.66 18.66 -24.55
C ASP A 515 -8.90 18.66 -25.89
N ALA A 516 -7.84 17.86 -25.99
CA ALA A 516 -7.03 17.74 -27.20
C ALA A 516 -7.75 16.96 -28.32
N ASP A 517 -8.67 16.05 -27.97
CA ASP A 517 -9.51 15.30 -28.91
C ASP A 517 -10.99 15.32 -28.45
N PRO A 518 -11.70 16.43 -28.73
CA PRO A 518 -13.05 16.63 -28.19
C PRO A 518 -14.07 15.59 -28.68
N VAL A 519 -13.86 14.97 -29.85
CA VAL A 519 -14.76 13.92 -30.35
C VAL A 519 -14.63 12.65 -29.51
N ARG A 520 -13.39 12.21 -29.28
CA ARG A 520 -13.12 11.06 -28.41
C ARG A 520 -13.65 11.31 -26.99
N ALA A 521 -13.43 12.50 -26.45
CA ALA A 521 -13.88 12.88 -25.12
C ALA A 521 -15.42 12.87 -24.99
N VAL A 522 -16.14 13.41 -25.98
CA VAL A 522 -17.61 13.33 -25.99
C VAL A 522 -18.09 11.89 -26.06
N ASN A 523 -17.54 11.06 -26.94
CA ASN A 523 -17.94 9.66 -27.03
C ASN A 523 -17.73 8.92 -25.70
N ALA A 524 -16.58 9.13 -25.04
CA ALA A 524 -16.32 8.56 -23.71
C ALA A 524 -17.36 9.02 -22.67
N VAL A 525 -17.74 10.30 -22.67
CA VAL A 525 -18.79 10.84 -21.80
C VAL A 525 -20.16 10.22 -22.10
N LEU A 526 -20.50 10.05 -23.39
CA LEU A 526 -21.76 9.43 -23.80
C LEU A 526 -21.83 7.97 -23.36
N ASP A 527 -20.78 7.19 -23.62
CA ASP A 527 -20.69 5.78 -23.21
C ASP A 527 -20.78 5.65 -21.68
N GLN A 528 -20.10 6.53 -20.94
CA GLN A 528 -20.14 6.54 -19.49
C GLN A 528 -21.54 6.90 -18.96
N LEU A 529 -22.19 7.93 -19.51
CA LEU A 529 -23.55 8.33 -19.12
C LEU A 529 -24.58 7.25 -19.46
N ASP A 530 -24.46 6.60 -20.61
CA ASP A 530 -25.33 5.49 -21.02
C ASP A 530 -25.15 4.28 -20.10
N SER A 531 -23.90 3.91 -19.78
CA SER A 531 -23.62 2.85 -18.81
C SER A 531 -24.16 3.16 -17.42
N LEU A 532 -24.04 4.41 -16.96
CA LEU A 532 -24.57 4.88 -15.68
C LEU A 532 -26.08 5.01 -15.69
N GLU A 533 -26.73 5.15 -16.82
CA GLU A 533 -28.19 5.14 -16.89
C GLU A 533 -28.73 3.71 -16.71
N HIS A 534 -28.09 2.73 -17.35
CA HIS A 534 -28.57 1.35 -17.43
C HIS A 534 -28.05 0.41 -16.32
N HIS A 535 -27.14 0.87 -15.46
CA HIS A 535 -26.57 0.03 -14.41
C HIS A 535 -27.57 -0.25 -13.25
N GLU A 536 -27.77 -1.53 -12.91
CA GLU A 536 -28.78 -1.95 -11.90
C GLU A 536 -28.55 -1.36 -10.50
N GLU A 537 -27.31 -1.41 -9.99
CA GLU A 537 -27.02 -0.93 -8.64
C GLU A 537 -26.61 0.54 -8.56
N ARG A 538 -25.80 1.02 -9.51
CA ARG A 538 -25.17 2.34 -9.48
C ARG A 538 -25.88 3.38 -10.35
N GLY A 539 -27.00 2.99 -10.97
CA GLY A 539 -27.59 3.78 -12.03
C GLY A 539 -28.24 5.08 -11.55
N ILE A 540 -27.99 6.17 -12.27
CA ILE A 540 -28.61 7.48 -11.97
C ILE A 540 -30.10 7.50 -12.28
N ALA A 541 -30.58 6.66 -13.21
CA ALA A 541 -32.00 6.53 -13.57
C ALA A 541 -32.91 6.10 -12.40
N ARG A 542 -32.33 5.51 -11.36
CA ARG A 542 -33.05 5.06 -10.15
C ARG A 542 -33.62 6.21 -9.34
N TYR A 543 -33.08 7.41 -9.52
CA TYR A 543 -33.47 8.60 -8.78
C TYR A 543 -34.40 9.48 -9.62
N GLN A 544 -35.38 10.11 -8.98
CA GLN A 544 -36.29 11.03 -9.65
C GLN A 544 -35.51 12.19 -10.30
N GLY A 545 -35.69 12.37 -11.61
CA GLY A 545 -34.96 13.37 -12.40
C GLY A 545 -33.61 12.89 -12.96
N GLY A 546 -33.17 11.67 -12.64
CA GLY A 546 -31.87 11.13 -13.06
C GLY A 546 -31.72 10.95 -14.57
N THR A 547 -32.68 10.30 -15.23
CA THR A 547 -32.71 10.19 -16.71
C THR A 547 -32.76 11.57 -17.38
N ALA A 548 -33.61 12.48 -16.90
CA ALA A 548 -33.67 13.84 -17.45
C ALA A 548 -32.35 14.61 -17.31
N PHE A 549 -31.60 14.34 -16.23
CA PHE A 549 -30.26 14.89 -16.03
C PHE A 549 -29.23 14.26 -16.99
N ALA A 550 -29.24 12.94 -17.15
CA ALA A 550 -28.40 12.22 -18.11
C ALA A 550 -28.62 12.73 -19.54
N ASP A 551 -29.87 12.77 -19.98
CA ASP A 551 -30.31 13.29 -21.28
C ASP A 551 -29.82 14.71 -21.52
N ARG A 552 -29.87 15.56 -20.49
CA ARG A 552 -29.40 16.94 -20.57
C ARG A 552 -27.88 17.03 -20.77
N MET A 553 -27.11 16.19 -20.07
CA MET A 553 -25.65 16.13 -20.23
C MET A 553 -25.27 15.55 -21.60
N ILE A 554 -25.95 14.49 -22.06
CA ILE A 554 -25.82 13.91 -23.41
C ILE A 554 -26.12 14.97 -24.48
N TYR A 555 -27.22 15.72 -24.31
CA TYR A 555 -27.58 16.80 -25.21
C TYR A 555 -26.52 17.90 -25.25
N ALA A 556 -26.00 18.32 -24.10
CA ALA A 556 -24.97 19.34 -24.00
C ALA A 556 -23.67 18.91 -24.70
N ALA A 557 -23.21 17.67 -24.49
CA ALA A 557 -22.02 17.12 -25.14
C ALA A 557 -22.16 17.04 -26.67
N ASN A 558 -23.31 16.55 -27.17
CA ASN A 558 -23.58 16.51 -28.60
C ASN A 558 -23.73 17.91 -29.22
N LEU A 559 -24.37 18.84 -28.49
CA LEU A 559 -24.50 20.22 -28.93
C LEU A 559 -23.15 20.93 -29.00
N PHE A 560 -22.22 20.61 -28.10
CA PHE A 560 -20.84 21.08 -28.16
C PHE A 560 -20.16 20.64 -29.47
N LEU A 561 -20.22 19.35 -29.84
CA LEU A 561 -19.67 18.88 -31.11
C LEU A 561 -20.29 19.63 -32.31
N LEU A 562 -21.60 19.86 -32.28
CA LEU A 562 -22.28 20.57 -33.35
C LEU A 562 -21.93 22.07 -33.39
N ARG A 563 -21.68 22.74 -32.26
CA ARG A 563 -21.47 24.20 -32.21
C ARG A 563 -20.02 24.62 -32.31
N GLU A 564 -19.15 23.96 -31.57
CA GLU A 564 -17.76 24.40 -31.39
C GLU A 564 -16.80 23.78 -32.42
N LEU A 565 -17.04 22.53 -32.86
CA LEU A 565 -16.17 21.91 -33.86
C LEU A 565 -16.46 22.45 -35.26
N GLU A 566 -15.41 22.87 -35.95
CA GLU A 566 -15.47 23.22 -37.37
C GLU A 566 -15.04 22.02 -38.24
N PRO A 567 -15.78 21.68 -39.31
CA PRO A 567 -15.48 20.55 -40.18
C PRO A 567 -14.05 20.49 -40.71
N GLU A 568 -13.39 21.65 -40.89
CA GLU A 568 -12.01 21.76 -41.38
C GLU A 568 -10.96 21.28 -40.38
N GLN A 569 -11.29 21.27 -39.09
CA GLN A 569 -10.40 20.85 -38.02
C GLN A 569 -10.46 19.33 -37.77
N LEU A 570 -11.54 18.68 -38.23
CA LEU A 570 -11.74 17.25 -38.07
C LEU A 570 -10.88 16.46 -39.04
N ASN A 571 -10.43 15.29 -38.60
CA ASN A 571 -9.95 14.23 -39.48
C ASN A 571 -11.07 13.25 -39.84
N ARG A 572 -10.81 12.38 -40.82
CA ARG A 572 -11.80 11.41 -41.32
C ARG A 572 -12.31 10.47 -40.22
N LYS A 573 -11.43 9.99 -39.33
CA LYS A 573 -11.79 9.05 -38.26
C LYS A 573 -12.72 9.74 -37.25
N GLN A 574 -12.32 10.92 -36.77
CA GLN A 574 -13.13 11.74 -35.86
C GLN A 574 -14.53 12.01 -36.42
N LEU A 575 -14.68 12.38 -37.69
CA LEU A 575 -16.01 12.59 -38.26
C LEU A 575 -16.88 11.32 -38.24
N LEU A 576 -16.30 10.17 -38.54
CA LEU A 576 -17.01 8.89 -38.56
C LEU A 576 -17.42 8.42 -37.15
N ASP A 577 -16.65 8.82 -36.15
CA ASP A 577 -16.91 8.52 -34.75
C ASP A 577 -18.02 9.39 -34.14
N ILE A 578 -18.53 10.42 -34.84
CA ILE A 578 -19.65 11.25 -34.35
C ILE A 578 -20.98 10.50 -34.52
N GLY A 579 -21.52 9.98 -33.42
CA GLY A 579 -22.70 9.11 -33.40
C GLY A 579 -23.97 9.71 -34.03
N PHE A 580 -24.28 10.99 -33.79
CA PHE A 580 -25.52 11.58 -34.32
C PHE A 580 -25.55 11.70 -35.85
N LEU A 581 -24.40 11.63 -36.54
CA LEU A 581 -24.34 11.65 -38.01
C LEU A 581 -24.78 10.32 -38.64
N GLN A 582 -24.80 9.24 -37.84
CA GLN A 582 -25.27 7.91 -38.26
C GLN A 582 -26.79 7.88 -38.51
N MET A 583 -27.53 8.89 -38.01
CA MET A 583 -28.98 9.02 -38.10
C MET A 583 -29.39 10.30 -38.87
N PRO A 584 -29.28 10.32 -40.22
CA PRO A 584 -29.41 11.54 -41.02
C PRO A 584 -30.76 12.25 -40.93
N LYS A 585 -31.86 11.52 -40.68
CA LYS A 585 -33.21 12.11 -40.67
C LYS A 585 -33.45 12.88 -39.37
N GLU A 586 -33.10 12.25 -38.26
CA GLU A 586 -33.16 12.76 -36.91
C GLU A 586 -32.23 13.98 -36.78
N PHE A 587 -31.00 13.86 -37.31
CA PHE A 587 -30.03 14.96 -37.33
C PHE A 587 -30.55 16.17 -38.12
N LYS A 588 -31.10 15.96 -39.32
CA LYS A 588 -31.70 17.06 -40.11
C LYS A 588 -32.82 17.77 -39.33
N GLY A 589 -33.76 17.01 -38.73
CA GLY A 589 -34.85 17.57 -37.94
C GLY A 589 -34.38 18.27 -36.64
N TRP A 590 -33.30 17.81 -36.03
CA TRP A 590 -32.68 18.48 -34.88
C TRP A 590 -32.09 19.83 -35.27
N VAL A 591 -31.37 19.88 -36.40
CA VAL A 591 -30.62 21.06 -36.81
C VAL A 591 -31.49 22.17 -37.42
N GLU A 592 -32.70 21.86 -37.89
CA GLU A 592 -33.70 22.84 -38.35
C GLU A 592 -34.02 23.94 -37.32
N ARG A 593 -33.77 23.67 -36.03
CA ARG A 593 -34.01 24.61 -34.92
C ARG A 593 -32.95 25.71 -34.79
N PHE A 594 -31.84 25.62 -35.52
CA PHE A 594 -30.73 26.57 -35.43
C PHE A 594 -30.69 27.56 -36.61
N ASP A 595 -29.83 28.57 -36.48
CA ASP A 595 -29.61 29.57 -37.51
C ASP A 595 -29.03 28.98 -38.81
N SER A 596 -28.94 29.82 -39.85
CA SER A 596 -28.41 29.38 -41.15
C SER A 596 -26.95 28.94 -41.09
N ARG A 597 -26.14 29.46 -40.15
CA ARG A 597 -24.72 29.12 -40.04
C ARG A 597 -24.54 27.69 -39.52
N ILE A 598 -25.23 27.32 -38.44
CA ILE A 598 -25.18 25.97 -37.87
C ILE A 598 -25.80 24.97 -38.86
N ARG A 599 -26.92 25.33 -39.51
CA ARG A 599 -27.54 24.49 -40.55
C ARG A 599 -26.60 24.19 -41.71
N SER A 600 -25.88 25.20 -42.18
CA SER A 600 -24.91 25.04 -43.25
C SER A 600 -23.73 24.14 -42.83
N LYS A 601 -23.20 24.35 -41.62
CA LYS A 601 -22.14 23.51 -41.05
C LYS A 601 -22.58 22.04 -40.93
N ALA A 602 -23.77 21.80 -40.42
CA ALA A 602 -24.34 20.46 -40.30
C ALA A 602 -24.55 19.78 -41.66
N ALA A 603 -24.98 20.52 -42.68
CA ALA A 603 -25.11 19.99 -44.04
C ALA A 603 -23.75 19.50 -44.58
N VAL A 604 -22.68 20.28 -44.35
CA VAL A 604 -21.30 19.91 -44.70
C VAL A 604 -20.84 18.67 -43.93
N MET A 605 -21.02 18.63 -42.59
CA MET A 605 -20.65 17.46 -41.78
C MET A 605 -21.37 16.18 -42.24
N LEU A 606 -22.68 16.28 -42.51
CA LEU A 606 -23.48 15.15 -42.96
C LEU A 606 -23.06 14.67 -44.34
N ALA A 607 -22.77 15.59 -45.27
CA ALA A 607 -22.28 15.24 -46.60
C ALA A 607 -20.90 14.56 -46.52
N LEU A 608 -19.97 15.10 -45.73
CA LEU A 608 -18.66 14.47 -45.51
C LEU A 608 -18.81 13.07 -44.89
N TYR A 609 -19.72 12.89 -43.94
CA TYR A 609 -19.96 11.62 -43.28
C TYR A 609 -20.50 10.59 -44.26
N GLN A 610 -21.52 10.96 -45.06
CA GLN A 610 -22.08 10.11 -46.11
C GLN A 610 -21.08 9.79 -47.21
N TRP A 611 -20.17 10.71 -47.53
CA TRP A 611 -19.08 10.47 -48.46
C TRP A 611 -18.11 9.42 -47.90
N CYS A 612 -17.71 9.55 -46.64
CA CYS A 612 -16.67 8.71 -46.03
C CYS A 612 -17.14 7.31 -45.59
N SER A 613 -18.45 7.14 -45.33
CA SER A 613 -19.07 5.91 -44.80
C SER A 613 -19.53 4.92 -45.87
N ARG A 614 -19.67 5.34 -47.14
CA ARG A 614 -20.17 4.48 -48.22
C ARG A 614 -19.03 3.84 -49.01
N THR A 615 -19.21 2.57 -49.39
CA THR A 615 -18.26 1.83 -50.24
C THR A 615 -18.21 2.37 -51.68
N GLU A 616 -19.35 2.83 -52.21
CA GLU A 616 -19.46 3.48 -53.51
C GLU A 616 -19.87 4.94 -53.34
N VAL A 617 -19.07 5.84 -53.91
CA VAL A 617 -19.27 7.28 -53.76
C VAL A 617 -20.19 7.80 -54.87
N LYS A 618 -21.40 8.24 -54.50
CA LYS A 618 -22.39 8.79 -55.42
C LYS A 618 -22.44 10.32 -55.35
N ALA A 619 -22.64 10.96 -56.51
CA ALA A 619 -22.75 12.41 -56.61
C ALA A 619 -23.95 13.01 -55.86
N GLU A 620 -24.94 12.17 -55.50
CA GLU A 620 -26.12 12.52 -54.68
C GLU A 620 -25.75 13.13 -53.32
N VAL A 621 -24.59 12.78 -52.76
CA VAL A 621 -24.11 13.31 -51.46
C VAL A 621 -23.92 14.84 -51.51
N LEU A 622 -23.68 15.41 -52.69
CA LEU A 622 -23.48 16.84 -52.88
C LEU A 622 -24.71 17.55 -53.46
N ALA A 623 -25.75 16.81 -53.85
CA ALA A 623 -26.86 17.34 -54.65
C ALA A 623 -27.71 18.38 -53.91
N ASP A 624 -27.90 18.17 -52.60
CA ASP A 624 -28.71 19.03 -51.74
C ASP A 624 -27.91 20.21 -51.13
N LEU A 625 -26.62 20.33 -51.45
CA LEU A 625 -25.75 21.39 -50.92
C LEU A 625 -25.79 22.65 -51.80
N SER A 626 -25.79 23.82 -51.14
CA SER A 626 -25.50 25.09 -51.79
C SER A 626 -24.09 25.12 -52.38
N THR A 627 -23.80 26.10 -53.24
CA THR A 627 -22.48 26.22 -53.88
C THR A 627 -21.35 26.35 -52.86
N GLU A 628 -21.53 27.18 -51.83
CA GLU A 628 -20.54 27.39 -50.77
C GLU A 628 -20.31 26.12 -49.93
N GLU A 629 -21.39 25.42 -49.54
CA GLU A 629 -21.30 24.16 -48.78
C GLU A 629 -20.62 23.06 -49.58
N ARG A 630 -20.89 23.00 -50.89
CA ARG A 630 -20.26 22.03 -51.79
C ARG A 630 -18.77 22.29 -51.91
N GLU A 631 -18.37 23.54 -52.14
CA GLU A 631 -16.97 23.93 -52.22
C GLU A 631 -16.23 23.62 -50.92
N ARG A 632 -16.85 23.91 -49.77
CA ARG A 632 -16.33 23.60 -48.43
C ARG A 632 -16.14 22.09 -48.23
N THR A 633 -17.17 21.30 -48.55
CA THR A 633 -17.16 19.82 -48.47
C THR A 633 -16.05 19.23 -49.36
N GLN A 634 -15.98 19.66 -50.61
CA GLN A 634 -14.97 19.20 -51.56
C GLN A 634 -13.56 19.63 -51.14
N HIS A 635 -13.39 20.82 -50.57
CA HIS A 635 -12.11 21.28 -50.06
C HIS A 635 -11.58 20.40 -48.92
N ILE A 636 -12.43 20.08 -47.94
CA ILE A 636 -12.10 19.19 -46.83
C ILE A 636 -11.76 17.78 -47.35
N MET A 637 -12.58 17.25 -48.28
CA MET A 637 -12.33 15.92 -48.85
C MET A 637 -11.02 15.88 -49.64
N ARG A 638 -10.70 16.93 -50.42
CA ARG A 638 -9.38 17.05 -51.06
C ARG A 638 -8.28 17.01 -50.01
N ARG A 639 -8.38 17.75 -48.90
CA ARG A 639 -7.37 17.72 -47.85
C ARG A 639 -7.15 16.30 -47.29
N TRP A 640 -8.23 15.59 -46.97
CA TRP A 640 -8.12 14.23 -46.42
C TRP A 640 -7.56 13.21 -47.41
N LEU A 641 -7.84 13.36 -48.72
CA LEU A 641 -7.35 12.45 -49.76
C LEU A 641 -5.87 12.68 -50.16
N GLN A 642 -5.19 13.71 -49.63
CA GLN A 642 -3.81 14.03 -50.03
C GLN A 642 -2.83 12.89 -49.72
N GLN A 643 -3.08 12.15 -48.64
CA GLN A 643 -2.19 11.08 -48.19
C GLN A 643 -2.49 9.72 -48.86
N ASP A 644 -3.61 9.62 -49.60
CA ASP A 644 -4.17 8.36 -50.08
C ASP A 644 -4.58 8.43 -51.58
N VAL A 645 -3.72 9.06 -52.39
CA VAL A 645 -3.90 9.11 -53.85
C VAL A 645 -3.53 7.75 -54.46
N ALA A 646 -4.51 6.85 -54.52
CA ALA A 646 -4.39 5.49 -55.02
C ALA A 646 -5.62 5.06 -55.84
N PRO A 647 -5.52 3.98 -56.65
CA PRO A 647 -6.63 3.50 -57.49
C PRO A 647 -7.95 3.25 -56.75
N SER A 648 -7.90 2.85 -55.48
CA SER A 648 -9.07 2.64 -54.62
C SER A 648 -9.89 3.92 -54.36
N HIS A 649 -9.31 5.11 -54.54
CA HIS A 649 -9.94 6.39 -54.21
C HIS A 649 -10.20 7.27 -55.44
N PHE A 650 -9.97 6.78 -56.66
CA PHE A 650 -10.12 7.59 -57.87
C PHE A 650 -11.53 8.17 -58.07
N GLU A 651 -12.58 7.45 -57.69
CA GLU A 651 -13.97 7.96 -57.72
C GLU A 651 -14.17 9.14 -56.75
N SER A 652 -13.67 9.00 -55.52
CA SER A 652 -13.71 10.06 -54.51
C SER A 652 -12.92 11.29 -54.94
N ILE A 653 -11.71 11.08 -55.47
CA ILE A 653 -10.88 12.18 -55.99
C ILE A 653 -11.62 12.89 -57.13
N THR A 654 -12.24 12.14 -58.04
CA THR A 654 -13.01 12.71 -59.15
C THR A 654 -14.18 13.56 -58.67
N LEU A 655 -14.96 13.08 -57.71
CA LEU A 655 -16.09 13.82 -57.15
C LEU A 655 -15.65 15.11 -56.43
N ALA A 656 -14.45 15.13 -55.85
CA ALA A 656 -13.87 16.30 -55.19
C ALA A 656 -13.50 17.45 -56.16
N PHE A 657 -13.54 17.22 -57.48
CA PHE A 657 -13.32 18.24 -58.51
C PHE A 657 -14.55 18.46 -59.41
N CYS A 658 -15.72 17.94 -59.02
CA CYS A 658 -16.96 18.15 -59.76
C CYS A 658 -17.45 19.60 -59.58
N THR A 659 -17.57 20.35 -60.66
CA THR A 659 -18.02 21.75 -60.65
C THR A 659 -19.53 21.87 -60.79
N GLU A 660 -20.17 20.94 -61.52
CA GLU A 660 -21.62 20.86 -61.67
C GLU A 660 -22.11 19.41 -61.59
N ILE A 661 -22.98 19.13 -60.62
CA ILE A 661 -23.43 17.77 -60.29
C ILE A 661 -24.34 17.19 -61.38
N HIS A 662 -25.28 17.97 -61.90
CA HIS A 662 -26.25 17.49 -62.88
C HIS A 662 -25.66 17.28 -64.28
N SER A 663 -24.67 18.09 -64.67
CA SER A 663 -23.99 17.97 -65.96
C SER A 663 -22.76 17.04 -65.91
N GLY A 664 -22.32 16.68 -64.70
CA GLY A 664 -21.10 15.90 -64.47
C GLY A 664 -19.84 16.66 -64.87
N ALA A 665 -19.87 18.00 -64.88
CA ALA A 665 -18.71 18.81 -65.23
C ALA A 665 -17.63 18.70 -64.15
N ILE A 666 -16.38 18.57 -64.57
CA ILE A 666 -15.22 18.37 -63.70
C ILE A 666 -14.14 19.38 -64.09
N ASP A 667 -13.46 19.95 -63.08
CA ASP A 667 -12.19 20.66 -63.30
C ASP A 667 -11.06 19.66 -63.59
N TYR A 668 -11.03 19.20 -64.84
CA TYR A 668 -10.07 18.19 -65.31
C TYR A 668 -8.61 18.62 -65.14
N ARG A 669 -8.33 19.92 -65.17
CA ARG A 669 -6.96 20.43 -65.01
C ARG A 669 -6.55 20.37 -63.54
N GLY A 670 -7.35 20.97 -62.65
CA GLY A 670 -7.09 20.92 -61.21
C GLY A 670 -7.02 19.49 -60.68
N LEU A 671 -7.85 18.59 -61.21
CA LEU A 671 -7.85 17.17 -60.89
C LEU A 671 -6.52 16.47 -61.23
N LEU A 672 -6.02 16.61 -62.46
CA LEU A 672 -4.75 15.97 -62.86
C LEU A 672 -3.55 16.59 -62.13
N ASP A 673 -3.55 17.91 -61.94
CA ASP A 673 -2.51 18.62 -61.17
C ASP A 673 -2.50 18.13 -59.71
N TYR A 674 -3.67 17.86 -59.12
CA TYR A 674 -3.81 17.31 -57.77
C TYR A 674 -3.30 15.87 -57.67
N VAL A 675 -3.71 14.97 -58.57
CA VAL A 675 -3.23 13.57 -58.57
C VAL A 675 -1.71 13.53 -58.72
N HIS A 676 -1.14 14.38 -59.59
CA HIS A 676 0.30 14.49 -59.75
C HIS A 676 1.02 14.98 -58.49
N LYS A 677 0.50 16.05 -57.87
CA LYS A 677 1.15 16.70 -56.72
C LYS A 677 1.23 15.77 -55.49
N TYR A 678 0.22 14.92 -55.30
CA TYR A 678 0.05 14.11 -54.10
C TYR A 678 0.25 12.60 -54.33
N SER A 679 0.58 12.15 -55.55
CA SER A 679 0.95 10.75 -55.79
C SER A 679 2.42 10.46 -55.47
N LYS A 680 2.70 9.22 -55.03
CA LYS A 680 4.08 8.76 -54.75
C LYS A 680 4.91 8.53 -56.02
N SER A 681 4.26 8.33 -57.16
CA SER A 681 4.91 8.16 -58.46
C SER A 681 4.08 8.75 -59.60
N PRO A 682 4.70 9.13 -60.72
CA PRO A 682 3.99 9.54 -61.95
C PRO A 682 3.08 8.44 -62.52
N GLU A 683 3.35 7.17 -62.20
CA GLU A 683 2.58 6.02 -62.66
C GLU A 683 1.13 6.05 -62.16
N VAL A 684 0.89 6.59 -60.96
CA VAL A 684 -0.47 6.74 -60.42
C VAL A 684 -1.31 7.67 -61.30
N VAL A 685 -0.70 8.70 -61.89
CA VAL A 685 -1.39 9.58 -62.85
C VAL A 685 -1.73 8.80 -64.13
N TYR A 686 -0.85 7.90 -64.58
CA TYR A 686 -1.13 7.08 -65.77
C TYR A 686 -2.24 6.05 -65.49
N GLN A 687 -2.22 5.44 -64.30
CA GLN A 687 -3.27 4.54 -63.82
C GLN A 687 -4.60 5.29 -63.72
N TYR A 688 -4.59 6.53 -63.21
CA TYR A 688 -5.77 7.40 -63.18
C TYR A 688 -6.31 7.68 -64.58
N ILE A 689 -5.44 8.03 -65.54
CA ILE A 689 -5.84 8.26 -66.93
C ILE A 689 -6.44 6.99 -67.56
N GLN A 690 -5.84 5.82 -67.33
CA GLN A 690 -6.39 4.55 -67.81
C GLN A 690 -7.75 4.20 -67.17
N TRP A 691 -7.87 4.37 -65.86
CA TRP A 691 -9.13 4.15 -65.14
C TRP A 691 -10.22 5.11 -65.64
N SER A 692 -9.90 6.40 -65.77
CA SER A 692 -10.85 7.44 -66.23
C SER A 692 -11.39 7.18 -67.64
N ALA A 693 -10.64 6.49 -68.50
CA ALA A 693 -11.07 6.14 -69.86
C ALA A 693 -12.24 5.14 -69.88
N LYS A 694 -12.55 4.50 -68.75
CA LYS A 694 -13.69 3.59 -68.57
C LYS A 694 -14.89 4.27 -67.91
N GLN A 695 -14.74 5.54 -67.55
CA GLN A 695 -15.72 6.26 -66.74
C GLN A 695 -16.57 7.22 -67.59
N PRO A 696 -17.89 7.27 -67.38
CA PRO A 696 -18.83 8.02 -68.22
C PRO A 696 -18.64 9.54 -68.16
N VAL A 697 -18.08 10.06 -67.06
CA VAL A 697 -17.81 11.50 -66.88
C VAL A 697 -16.60 12.00 -67.69
N PHE A 698 -15.77 11.11 -68.23
CA PHE A 698 -14.60 11.47 -69.04
C PHE A 698 -14.74 11.07 -70.52
N VAL A 699 -15.66 10.16 -70.84
CA VAL A 699 -15.85 9.60 -72.19
C VAL A 699 -17.30 9.78 -72.66
N LYS A 700 -17.45 10.42 -73.82
CA LYS A 700 -18.73 10.56 -74.53
C LYS A 700 -18.76 9.59 -75.73
N PRO A 701 -19.92 9.33 -76.37
CA PRO A 701 -20.01 8.44 -77.53
C PRO A 701 -19.08 8.80 -78.71
N ARG A 702 -18.58 10.05 -78.77
CA ARG A 702 -17.64 10.55 -79.80
C ARG A 702 -16.16 10.54 -79.36
N GLY A 703 -15.84 9.98 -78.20
CA GLY A 703 -14.48 9.93 -77.64
C GLY A 703 -14.33 10.70 -76.32
N LEU A 704 -13.09 10.96 -75.90
CA LEU A 704 -12.79 11.73 -74.69
C LEU A 704 -13.43 13.11 -74.72
N VAL A 705 -13.87 13.59 -73.56
CA VAL A 705 -14.33 14.97 -73.40
C VAL A 705 -13.20 15.92 -73.83
N PRO A 706 -13.44 16.91 -74.72
CA PRO A 706 -12.38 17.76 -75.26
C PRO A 706 -11.56 18.50 -74.21
N ALA A 707 -12.20 18.98 -73.13
CA ALA A 707 -11.53 19.62 -72.01
C ALA A 707 -10.59 18.66 -71.26
N TYR A 708 -11.01 17.40 -71.07
CA TYR A 708 -10.18 16.37 -70.46
C TYR A 708 -8.99 15.98 -71.36
N ALA A 709 -9.22 15.83 -72.67
CA ALA A 709 -8.16 15.59 -73.65
C ALA A 709 -7.11 16.72 -73.65
N ALA A 710 -7.53 17.99 -73.49
CA ALA A 710 -6.63 19.12 -73.35
C ALA A 710 -5.86 19.09 -72.02
N ALA A 711 -6.50 18.71 -70.92
CA ALA A 711 -5.86 18.58 -69.61
C ALA A 711 -4.77 17.49 -69.60
N ILE A 712 -5.02 16.31 -70.19
CA ILE A 712 -4.01 15.25 -70.36
C ILE A 712 -2.80 15.77 -71.14
N VAL A 713 -3.04 16.50 -72.24
CA VAL A 713 -1.95 17.08 -73.05
C VAL A 713 -1.14 18.09 -72.26
N GLN A 714 -1.81 18.95 -71.49
CA GLN A 714 -1.16 19.96 -70.66
C GLN A 714 -0.35 19.33 -69.52
N TYR A 715 -0.84 18.26 -68.90
CA TYR A 715 -0.14 17.51 -67.86
C TYR A 715 1.24 17.04 -68.35
N PHE A 716 1.27 16.26 -69.44
CA PHE A 716 2.54 15.73 -69.98
C PHE A 716 3.49 16.85 -70.47
N LYS A 717 2.96 17.98 -70.95
CA LYS A 717 3.79 19.14 -71.32
C LYS A 717 4.45 19.83 -70.13
N THR A 718 3.79 19.84 -68.99
CA THR A 718 4.16 20.66 -67.84
C THR A 718 4.95 19.85 -66.81
N HIS A 719 4.47 18.63 -66.52
CA HIS A 719 4.94 17.83 -65.39
C HIS A 719 5.79 16.62 -65.82
N ASP A 720 5.57 16.07 -67.02
CA ASP A 720 6.20 14.81 -67.41
C ASP A 720 6.49 14.71 -68.91
N ARG A 721 7.50 15.48 -69.35
CA ARG A 721 7.91 15.57 -70.77
C ARG A 721 8.61 14.32 -71.27
N GLU A 722 9.05 13.44 -70.36
CA GLU A 722 9.87 12.27 -70.68
C GLU A 722 9.12 10.93 -70.56
N ALA A 723 7.87 10.93 -70.08
CA ALA A 723 6.99 9.77 -69.97
C ALA A 723 7.05 8.80 -71.16
N PHE A 724 7.05 9.35 -72.39
CA PHE A 724 7.04 8.57 -73.63
C PHE A 724 8.43 8.11 -74.12
N LYS A 725 9.51 8.49 -73.42
CA LYS A 725 10.89 8.03 -73.67
C LYS A 725 11.30 6.90 -72.74
N ASN A 726 10.68 6.79 -71.56
CA ASN A 726 10.95 5.70 -70.63
C ASN A 726 10.42 4.37 -71.19
N LYS A 727 11.32 3.42 -71.48
CA LYS A 727 10.98 2.11 -72.09
C LYS A 727 9.98 1.32 -71.25
N GLU A 728 10.05 1.43 -69.93
CA GLU A 728 9.19 0.71 -69.01
C GLU A 728 7.76 1.29 -69.00
N TYR A 729 7.62 2.61 -68.88
CA TYR A 729 6.32 3.29 -68.95
C TYR A 729 5.65 3.11 -70.30
N VAL A 730 6.43 3.16 -71.39
CA VAL A 730 5.93 2.92 -72.74
C VAL A 730 5.35 1.51 -72.86
N LYS A 731 6.05 0.49 -72.35
CA LYS A 731 5.57 -0.90 -72.39
C LYS A 731 4.27 -1.06 -71.60
N THR A 732 4.20 -0.53 -70.38
CA THR A 732 3.10 -0.78 -69.44
C THR A 732 1.87 0.09 -69.69
N TYR A 733 2.03 1.40 -69.96
CA TYR A 733 0.92 2.35 -69.97
C TYR A 733 0.56 2.92 -71.36
N PHE A 734 1.52 2.94 -72.30
CA PHE A 734 1.36 3.67 -73.56
C PHE A 734 1.41 2.82 -74.85
N SER A 735 1.81 1.54 -74.78
CA SER A 735 1.94 0.67 -75.97
C SER A 735 0.60 0.09 -76.43
N ASN A 736 -0.30 -0.22 -75.50
CA ASN A 736 -1.64 -0.70 -75.80
C ASN A 736 -2.72 0.09 -75.04
N PRO A 737 -2.86 1.41 -75.30
CA PRO A 737 -3.83 2.23 -74.59
C PRO A 737 -5.25 1.91 -75.06
N ASP A 738 -6.22 2.14 -74.16
CA ASP A 738 -7.64 2.06 -74.48
C ASP A 738 -7.96 2.84 -75.78
N PRO A 739 -8.85 2.35 -76.66
CA PRO A 739 -9.07 2.95 -77.99
C PRO A 739 -9.36 4.45 -77.94
N VAL A 740 -10.02 4.90 -76.87
CA VAL A 740 -10.41 6.29 -76.64
C VAL A 740 -9.20 7.19 -76.33
N LEU A 741 -8.12 6.66 -75.74
CA LEU A 741 -6.90 7.40 -75.38
C LEU A 741 -5.89 7.53 -76.53
N LYS A 742 -5.98 6.67 -77.56
CA LYS A 742 -5.03 6.66 -78.71
C LYS A 742 -4.88 8.03 -79.38
N GLY A 743 -6.00 8.72 -79.60
CA GLY A 743 -6.00 10.06 -80.22
C GLY A 743 -5.32 11.13 -79.37
N VAL A 744 -5.42 11.06 -78.04
CA VAL A 744 -4.80 12.03 -77.14
C VAL A 744 -3.31 11.73 -76.97
N TYR A 745 -2.91 10.47 -76.79
CA TYR A 745 -1.49 10.10 -76.67
C TYR A 745 -0.69 10.37 -77.95
N THR A 746 -1.29 10.21 -79.13
CA THR A 746 -0.63 10.62 -80.39
C THR A 746 -0.44 12.13 -80.47
N LYS A 747 -1.41 12.92 -80.00
CA LYS A 747 -1.29 14.38 -79.88
C LYS A 747 -0.21 14.78 -78.87
N VAL A 748 -0.14 14.13 -77.71
CA VAL A 748 0.94 14.33 -76.72
C VAL A 748 2.32 14.05 -77.32
N ARG A 749 2.51 12.90 -77.99
CA ARG A 749 3.77 12.55 -78.67
C ARG A 749 4.15 13.58 -79.74
N ALA A 750 3.18 14.08 -80.50
CA ALA A 750 3.43 15.11 -81.51
C ALA A 750 3.82 16.46 -80.89
N GLU A 751 3.34 16.75 -79.68
CA GLU A 751 3.66 17.98 -78.98
C GLU A 751 4.94 17.96 -78.14
N LEU A 752 5.34 16.78 -77.66
CA LEU A 752 6.61 16.54 -76.96
C LEU A 752 7.79 16.19 -77.90
N ALA A 753 7.53 16.00 -79.20
CA ALA A 753 8.58 15.72 -80.18
C ALA A 753 9.56 16.90 -80.30
N SER A 754 10.86 16.60 -80.38
CA SER A 754 11.92 17.59 -80.55
C SER A 754 11.68 18.46 -81.81
N PRO A 755 12.10 19.74 -81.81
CA PRO A 755 11.89 20.65 -82.94
C PRO A 755 12.32 20.07 -84.29
N PHE A 756 13.38 19.26 -84.29
CA PHE A 756 13.89 18.55 -85.46
C PHE A 756 12.92 17.49 -86.01
N MET A 757 12.21 16.74 -85.16
CA MET A 757 11.21 15.76 -85.59
C MET A 757 9.89 16.37 -86.04
N ARG A 758 9.52 17.55 -85.52
CA ARG A 758 8.39 18.34 -86.06
C ARG A 758 8.67 18.84 -87.48
N PHE A 759 9.93 19.18 -87.78
CA PHE A 759 10.35 19.60 -89.12
C PHE A 759 10.35 18.43 -90.13
N ILE A 760 10.90 17.27 -89.75
CA ILE A 760 10.98 16.06 -90.61
C ILE A 760 9.59 15.53 -91.01
N ARG A 761 8.58 15.59 -90.13
CA ARG A 761 7.20 15.16 -90.46
C ARG A 761 6.43 16.12 -91.37
N SER A 762 6.85 17.38 -91.47
CA SER A 762 6.18 18.39 -92.31
C SER A 762 6.65 18.42 -93.76
N HIS A 763 7.83 17.83 -94.09
CA HIS A 763 8.45 17.92 -95.42
C HIS A 763 9.03 16.58 -95.93
N PRO A 764 8.19 15.64 -96.43
CA PRO A 764 8.62 14.29 -96.80
C PRO A 764 9.51 14.21 -98.07
N ARG A 765 9.77 15.32 -98.76
CA ARG A 765 10.51 15.34 -100.04
C ARG A 765 12.04 15.46 -99.90
N PHE A 766 12.55 15.98 -98.77
CA PHE A 766 13.99 16.24 -98.59
C PHE A 766 14.81 14.98 -98.19
N VAL A 767 14.17 13.95 -97.62
CA VAL A 767 14.84 12.74 -97.13
C VAL A 767 15.28 11.79 -98.27
N LYS A 768 14.73 11.94 -99.49
CA LYS A 768 15.09 11.10 -100.64
C LYS A 768 16.34 11.56 -101.41
N ILE A 769 16.88 12.75 -101.14
CA ILE A 769 18.05 13.30 -101.84
C ILE A 769 19.33 13.15 -101.00
N ALA A 770 19.22 13.10 -99.67
CA ALA A 770 20.37 12.99 -98.77
C ALA A 770 20.93 11.55 -98.61
N SER A 771 20.19 10.51 -99.00
CA SER A 771 20.62 9.11 -98.86
C SER A 771 21.55 8.60 -99.98
N ALA A 772 21.77 9.38 -101.04
CA ALA A 772 22.62 9.00 -102.18
C ALA A 772 24.08 9.46 -102.03
N ALA A 773 24.40 10.34 -101.08
CA ALA A 773 25.74 10.91 -100.90
C ALA A 773 26.58 10.25 -99.80
N LEU A 774 26.00 9.39 -98.94
CA LEU A 774 26.70 8.82 -97.77
C LEU A 774 27.39 7.46 -98.05
N VAL A 775 27.15 6.85 -99.21
CA VAL A 775 27.67 5.49 -99.53
C VAL A 775 29.04 5.51 -100.23
N LEU A 776 29.58 6.69 -100.59
CA LEU A 776 30.85 6.81 -101.33
C LEU A 776 32.05 7.35 -100.54
N ILE A 777 31.96 7.59 -99.22
CA ILE A 777 33.04 8.24 -98.44
C ILE A 777 33.73 7.36 -97.38
N LEU A 778 33.31 6.11 -97.11
CA LEU A 778 33.94 5.28 -96.07
C LEU A 778 34.49 3.93 -96.58
N ALA A 779 35.25 3.99 -97.67
CA ALA A 779 36.26 3.01 -98.04
C ALA A 779 37.63 3.71 -98.14
N GLY A 780 38.35 3.79 -97.02
CA GLY A 780 39.73 4.32 -96.99
C GLY A 780 40.25 4.66 -95.59
N GLY A 781 41.08 3.77 -95.02
CA GLY A 781 41.99 4.00 -93.87
C GLY A 781 41.30 4.05 -92.50
N ILE A 782 41.32 3.01 -91.65
CA ILE A 782 42.43 2.29 -91.00
C ILE A 782 43.45 3.22 -90.30
N PHE A 783 43.58 2.99 -89.00
CA PHE A 783 44.80 3.09 -88.18
C PHE A 783 45.21 4.45 -87.60
N LEU A 784 44.80 4.71 -86.34
CA LEU A 784 45.67 5.06 -85.19
C LEU A 784 44.84 5.64 -84.02
N MET A 785 44.51 4.82 -83.03
CA MET A 785 45.03 4.92 -81.65
C MET A 785 44.26 3.98 -80.72
N VAL A 786 45.02 3.01 -80.22
CA VAL A 786 44.76 2.13 -79.07
C VAL A 786 45.33 2.82 -77.84
N GLN A 787 44.79 2.46 -76.66
CA GLN A 787 45.35 2.48 -75.30
C GLN A 787 44.78 3.57 -74.40
N ASN A 788 44.29 3.32 -73.17
CA ASN A 788 44.28 2.18 -72.23
C ASN A 788 43.05 2.38 -71.30
N GLY A 789 42.51 1.47 -70.48
CA GLY A 789 42.82 0.13 -69.97
C GLY A 789 41.88 -0.06 -68.74
N LYS A 790 41.07 -1.12 -68.64
CA LYS A 790 41.29 -2.45 -68.01
C LYS A 790 40.85 -2.55 -66.52
N ASP A 791 39.83 -3.38 -66.26
CA ASP A 791 39.56 -4.10 -64.99
C ASP A 791 40.29 -5.48 -65.00
N PRO A 792 40.15 -6.47 -64.06
CA PRO A 792 39.49 -6.55 -62.72
C PRO A 792 40.26 -7.37 -61.59
N ALA A 793 39.62 -7.45 -60.40
CA ALA A 793 39.54 -8.53 -59.36
C ALA A 793 40.64 -8.80 -58.26
N ASP A 794 40.13 -9.03 -57.02
CA ASP A 794 40.69 -9.43 -55.68
C ASP A 794 41.76 -10.56 -55.65
N PRO A 795 42.55 -10.92 -54.57
CA PRO A 795 42.31 -10.84 -53.09
C PRO A 795 43.55 -10.66 -52.11
N ASN A 796 43.27 -10.64 -50.77
CA ASN A 796 44.03 -11.11 -49.57
C ASN A 796 45.46 -10.63 -49.11
N SER A 797 45.49 -10.10 -47.86
CA SER A 797 46.27 -10.55 -46.65
C SER A 797 47.74 -10.13 -46.31
N VAL A 798 47.87 -9.44 -45.14
CA VAL A 798 48.88 -9.56 -44.01
C VAL A 798 50.27 -8.90 -44.22
N VAL A 799 50.85 -8.03 -43.34
CA VAL A 799 51.51 -8.22 -42.00
C VAL A 799 51.68 -6.87 -41.21
N THR A 800 51.57 -6.98 -39.87
CA THR A 800 51.70 -6.15 -38.62
C THR A 800 53.11 -5.57 -38.27
N PRO A 801 53.50 -5.01 -37.06
CA PRO A 801 52.87 -4.39 -35.83
C PRO A 801 53.64 -3.08 -35.35
N PRO A 802 53.59 -2.49 -34.10
CA PRO A 802 52.95 -2.88 -32.82
C PRO A 802 52.06 -1.81 -32.10
N VAL A 803 50.95 -2.24 -31.45
CA VAL A 803 50.70 -2.55 -30.01
C VAL A 803 50.79 -1.34 -29.05
N THR A 804 49.65 -0.98 -28.43
CA THR A 804 49.47 -0.90 -26.95
C THR A 804 47.95 -0.93 -26.64
N VAL A 805 47.54 -1.84 -25.74
CA VAL A 805 46.18 -2.11 -25.28
C VAL A 805 46.04 -1.61 -23.82
N PRO A 806 44.90 -1.00 -23.44
CA PRO A 806 44.34 -1.09 -22.10
C PRO A 806 43.05 -1.93 -22.09
N PRO A 807 42.60 -2.41 -20.92
CA PRO A 807 42.09 -3.77 -20.73
C PRO A 807 40.62 -3.94 -21.10
N VAL A 808 40.31 -5.20 -21.42
CA VAL A 808 38.98 -5.78 -21.49
C VAL A 808 38.34 -5.69 -20.12
N SER A 809 37.22 -4.97 -20.03
CA SER A 809 36.25 -5.15 -18.96
C SER A 809 35.47 -6.42 -19.29
N GLU A 810 35.35 -7.33 -18.33
CA GLU A 810 34.51 -8.52 -18.43
C GLU A 810 33.06 -8.08 -18.71
N ASP A 811 32.49 -8.51 -19.84
CA ASP A 811 31.05 -8.41 -20.10
C ASP A 811 30.33 -9.33 -19.11
N THR A 812 29.93 -8.79 -17.96
CA THR A 812 28.91 -9.40 -17.12
C THR A 812 27.57 -9.30 -17.84
N VAL A 813 27.04 -10.44 -18.30
CA VAL A 813 25.64 -10.54 -18.76
C VAL A 813 24.75 -10.00 -17.62
N PRO A 814 23.97 -8.92 -17.84
CA PRO A 814 23.13 -8.37 -16.80
C PRO A 814 22.08 -9.41 -16.41
N GLU A 815 21.99 -9.70 -15.11
CA GLU A 815 20.99 -10.62 -14.58
C GLU A 815 19.58 -10.09 -14.88
N GLN A 816 18.75 -10.90 -15.51
CA GLN A 816 17.33 -10.58 -15.68
C GLN A 816 16.58 -10.99 -14.39
N PRO A 817 16.01 -10.05 -13.62
CA PRO A 817 15.29 -10.39 -12.40
C PRO A 817 14.03 -11.21 -12.67
N LEU A 818 13.69 -12.07 -11.72
CA LEU A 818 12.40 -12.77 -11.68
C LEU A 818 11.32 -11.80 -11.18
N LEU A 819 10.19 -11.70 -11.88
CA LEU A 819 9.09 -10.81 -11.50
C LEU A 819 7.96 -11.59 -10.84
N THR A 820 7.53 -11.18 -9.65
CA THR A 820 6.29 -11.65 -9.01
C THR A 820 5.36 -10.47 -8.72
N ALA A 821 4.06 -10.72 -8.55
CA ALA A 821 3.10 -9.69 -8.15
C ALA A 821 2.14 -10.20 -7.07
N SER A 822 1.82 -9.33 -6.11
CA SER A 822 0.88 -9.62 -5.03
C SER A 822 -0.03 -8.42 -4.77
N VAL A 823 -1.15 -8.65 -4.07
CA VAL A 823 -2.02 -7.57 -3.59
C VAL A 823 -1.81 -7.46 -2.09
N VAL A 824 -1.36 -6.29 -1.63
CA VAL A 824 -1.07 -6.03 -0.21
C VAL A 824 -2.14 -5.09 0.34
N GLU A 825 -2.75 -5.47 1.47
CA GLU A 825 -3.68 -4.61 2.22
C GLU A 825 -2.90 -3.79 3.25
N GLU A 826 -2.97 -2.46 3.14
CA GLU A 826 -2.28 -1.53 4.03
C GLU A 826 -3.33 -0.65 4.74
N GLY A 827 -3.69 -1.02 5.98
CA GLY A 827 -4.69 -0.29 6.79
C GLY A 827 -6.13 -0.39 6.26
N GLU A 828 -6.91 0.69 6.36
CA GLU A 828 -8.32 0.75 5.91
C GLU A 828 -8.50 1.03 4.39
N GLN A 829 -7.42 1.06 3.58
CA GLN A 829 -7.51 1.29 2.14
C GLN A 829 -7.68 -0.02 1.34
N LYS A 830 -8.39 0.05 0.20
CA LYS A 830 -8.48 -1.05 -0.78
C LYS A 830 -7.08 -1.44 -1.24
N GLY A 831 -6.78 -2.74 -1.21
CA GLY A 831 -5.42 -3.29 -1.44
C GLY A 831 -4.70 -2.74 -2.67
N LEU A 832 -3.39 -2.55 -2.58
CA LEU A 832 -2.54 -2.06 -3.67
C LEU A 832 -1.83 -3.24 -4.32
N THR A 833 -1.59 -3.17 -5.63
CA THR A 833 -0.78 -4.18 -6.32
C THR A 833 0.70 -3.86 -6.16
N GLU A 834 1.47 -4.83 -5.69
CA GLU A 834 2.92 -4.77 -5.51
C GLU A 834 3.59 -5.63 -6.58
N LEU A 835 4.53 -5.04 -7.33
CA LEU A 835 5.42 -5.76 -8.25
C LEU A 835 6.78 -5.95 -7.57
N SER A 836 7.26 -7.19 -7.47
CA SER A 836 8.55 -7.53 -6.87
C SER A 836 9.51 -8.11 -7.92
N PHE A 837 10.63 -7.44 -8.14
CA PHE A 837 11.73 -7.89 -8.99
C PHE A 837 12.81 -8.52 -8.11
N HIS A 838 13.06 -9.81 -8.27
CA HIS A 838 13.98 -10.59 -7.45
C HIS A 838 15.29 -10.85 -8.21
N PHE A 839 16.41 -10.65 -7.52
CA PHE A 839 17.78 -10.79 -8.02
C PHE A 839 18.56 -11.80 -7.18
N LYS A 840 19.38 -12.62 -7.84
CA LYS A 840 20.38 -13.49 -7.22
C LYS A 840 21.61 -12.69 -6.84
N GLN A 841 21.99 -11.69 -7.64
CA GLN A 841 23.14 -10.82 -7.38
C GLN A 841 22.73 -9.49 -6.76
N SER A 842 23.31 -9.17 -5.60
CA SER A 842 23.11 -7.91 -4.89
C SER A 842 23.54 -6.67 -5.69
N ALA A 843 24.56 -6.80 -6.54
CA ALA A 843 25.00 -5.72 -7.43
C ALA A 843 23.93 -5.38 -8.49
N ALA A 844 23.33 -6.40 -9.13
CA ALA A 844 22.26 -6.21 -10.11
C ALA A 844 21.01 -5.56 -9.48
N CYS A 845 20.67 -5.90 -8.23
CA CYS A 845 19.59 -5.26 -7.47
C CYS A 845 19.83 -3.76 -7.20
N ARG A 846 21.10 -3.37 -6.93
CA ARG A 846 21.48 -1.97 -6.69
C ARG A 846 21.45 -1.14 -7.96
N ASP A 847 21.91 -1.71 -9.07
CA ASP A 847 22.00 -1.03 -10.35
C ASP A 847 20.65 -0.98 -11.10
N PHE A 848 19.64 -1.73 -10.64
CA PHE A 848 18.31 -1.71 -11.22
C PHE A 848 17.56 -0.39 -10.95
N ASN A 849 17.16 0.26 -12.04
CA ASN A 849 16.40 1.50 -12.04
C ASN A 849 15.31 1.44 -13.11
N MET A 850 14.27 2.27 -12.96
CA MET A 850 13.07 2.24 -13.79
C MET A 850 12.61 3.66 -14.12
N GLU A 851 12.70 4.07 -15.38
CA GLU A 851 12.22 5.39 -15.84
C GLU A 851 10.77 5.33 -16.33
N ASN A 852 10.33 4.22 -16.93
CA ASN A 852 8.99 4.00 -17.44
C ASN A 852 8.53 2.56 -17.16
N LEU A 853 7.31 2.43 -16.65
CA LEU A 853 6.65 1.16 -16.34
C LEU A 853 5.34 1.06 -17.11
N GLN A 854 5.11 -0.06 -17.79
CA GLN A 854 3.82 -0.40 -18.40
C GLN A 854 3.42 -1.82 -18.01
N VAL A 855 2.19 -2.00 -17.54
CA VAL A 855 1.61 -3.32 -17.28
C VAL A 855 0.60 -3.63 -18.39
N LEU A 856 0.82 -4.72 -19.10
CA LEU A 856 -0.01 -5.16 -20.21
C LEU A 856 -0.83 -6.38 -19.80
N GLY A 857 -2.10 -6.41 -20.17
CA GLY A 857 -2.98 -7.56 -19.94
C GLY A 857 -2.92 -8.58 -21.07
N GLN A 858 -3.56 -9.74 -20.87
CA GLN A 858 -3.58 -10.87 -21.82
C GLN A 858 -4.07 -10.50 -23.23
N ASP A 859 -4.91 -9.47 -23.36
CA ASP A 859 -5.39 -8.95 -24.66
C ASP A 859 -4.48 -7.87 -25.28
N ALA A 860 -3.26 -7.69 -24.77
CA ALA A 860 -2.32 -6.61 -25.10
C ALA A 860 -2.85 -5.18 -24.80
N ASN A 861 -3.90 -5.06 -23.97
CA ASN A 861 -4.39 -3.78 -23.47
C ASN A 861 -3.50 -3.26 -22.34
N LEU A 862 -3.29 -1.95 -22.30
CA LEU A 862 -2.56 -1.27 -21.23
C LEU A 862 -3.41 -1.22 -19.96
N LEU A 863 -2.98 -1.95 -18.92
CA LEU A 863 -3.64 -2.00 -17.62
C LEU A 863 -3.15 -0.88 -16.69
N PHE A 864 -1.88 -0.50 -16.82
CA PHE A 864 -1.20 0.50 -16.01
C PHE A 864 0.01 1.11 -16.73
N GLU A 865 0.29 2.39 -16.49
CA GLU A 865 1.50 3.08 -16.95
C GLU A 865 1.95 4.11 -15.92
N ALA A 866 3.25 4.15 -15.61
CA ALA A 866 3.85 5.14 -14.72
C ALA A 866 5.23 5.58 -15.24
N ALA A 867 5.50 6.88 -15.13
CA ALA A 867 6.83 7.44 -15.35
C ALA A 867 7.52 7.63 -14.00
N SER A 868 8.70 7.01 -13.84
CA SER A 868 9.56 7.07 -12.65
C SER A 868 8.84 6.69 -11.34
N PRO A 869 8.30 5.46 -11.24
CA PRO A 869 7.59 5.03 -10.02
C PRO A 869 8.54 4.94 -8.81
N GLU A 870 7.98 5.09 -7.62
CA GLU A 870 8.75 4.99 -6.36
C GLU A 870 9.17 3.54 -6.11
N LEU A 871 10.46 3.33 -5.83
CA LEU A 871 11.08 2.02 -5.67
C LEU A 871 11.54 1.81 -4.22
N SER A 872 11.12 0.72 -3.59
CA SER A 872 11.69 0.23 -2.33
C SER A 872 12.69 -0.89 -2.62
N ARG A 873 13.89 -0.83 -2.05
CA ARG A 873 14.97 -1.79 -2.34
C ARG A 873 15.37 -2.56 -1.09
N THR A 874 15.64 -3.86 -1.23
CA THR A 874 16.22 -4.71 -0.20
C THR A 874 17.27 -5.61 -0.85
N CYS A 875 18.50 -5.11 -0.99
CA CYS A 875 19.62 -5.84 -1.57
C CYS A 875 20.58 -6.27 -0.44
N THR A 876 20.86 -7.56 -0.28
CA THR A 876 21.69 -8.11 0.81
C THR A 876 23.19 -7.87 0.58
N ASP A 877 23.96 -7.47 1.59
CA ASP A 877 25.42 -7.33 1.49
C ASP A 877 26.17 -8.62 1.85
N GLU A 878 27.02 -9.10 0.94
CA GLU A 878 27.99 -10.18 1.25
C GLU A 878 29.17 -9.61 2.07
N THR A 879 29.08 -9.78 3.39
CA THR A 879 30.12 -9.77 4.46
C THR A 879 31.50 -9.14 4.21
N THR A 880 31.85 -8.13 5.03
CA THR A 880 33.04 -8.12 5.91
C THR A 880 32.89 -7.01 6.97
N GLY A 881 33.37 -7.27 8.19
CA GLY A 881 32.97 -6.53 9.39
C GLY A 881 33.60 -5.15 9.60
N GLY A 882 32.99 -4.42 10.55
CA GLY A 882 33.65 -3.42 11.39
C GLY A 882 33.37 -1.96 11.07
N ALA A 883 32.77 -1.32 12.09
CA ALA A 883 32.72 0.10 12.42
C ALA A 883 31.58 0.95 11.84
N ASP A 884 30.71 1.33 12.78
CA ASP A 884 29.84 2.51 12.78
C ASP A 884 30.46 3.72 12.08
N THR A 885 29.65 4.42 11.30
CA THR A 885 29.42 5.86 11.50
C THR A 885 28.19 6.32 10.72
N ASP A 886 27.28 6.99 11.43
CA ASP A 886 26.20 7.85 10.91
C ASP A 886 26.71 8.78 9.79
N PRO A 887 25.81 9.21 8.89
CA PRO A 887 25.57 10.65 8.88
C PRO A 887 24.10 11.03 8.68
N THR A 888 23.65 11.88 9.61
CA THR A 888 22.59 12.85 9.39
C THR A 888 23.10 13.99 8.51
N GLY A 889 22.19 14.56 7.71
CA GLY A 889 22.11 16.01 7.51
C GLY A 889 22.97 16.63 6.39
N THR A 890 22.29 16.95 5.30
CA THR A 890 22.55 18.05 4.36
C THR A 890 23.01 19.33 5.07
N ASP A 891 24.13 19.94 4.66
CA ASP A 891 24.09 21.24 3.99
C ASP A 891 25.43 21.71 3.40
N SER A 892 25.30 22.57 2.40
CA SER A 892 26.34 23.07 1.49
C SER A 892 27.28 24.10 2.14
N GLY A 893 28.56 24.13 1.73
CA GLY A 893 29.43 25.27 2.00
C GLY A 893 30.90 25.08 1.63
N SER A 894 31.32 25.66 0.51
CA SER A 894 32.69 25.74 0.00
C SER A 894 33.67 26.46 0.93
N SER A 895 34.94 26.02 0.89
CA SER A 895 36.17 26.84 0.72
C SER A 895 37.28 26.58 1.75
N GLN A 896 38.39 26.07 1.21
CA GLN A 896 39.79 26.47 1.41
C GLN A 896 40.46 26.45 2.80
N ASP A 897 41.56 25.68 2.78
CA ASP A 897 42.92 26.00 3.23
C ASP A 897 43.38 25.66 4.66
N GLN A 898 44.43 24.84 4.65
CA GLN A 898 45.70 24.99 5.38
C GLN A 898 45.81 24.60 6.86
N THR A 899 46.47 23.44 6.99
CA THR A 899 47.75 23.20 7.71
C THR A 899 47.80 23.11 9.23
N ASP A 900 48.62 22.12 9.60
CA ASP A 900 49.43 21.95 10.80
C ASP A 900 48.75 21.31 12.01
N SER A 901 49.28 20.28 12.68
CA SER A 901 50.57 19.54 12.74
C SER A 901 50.78 19.34 14.25
N ASN A 902 50.70 18.10 14.74
CA ASN A 902 51.51 17.49 15.80
C ASN A 902 50.74 16.32 16.43
N SER A 903 51.19 15.07 16.28
CA SER A 903 52.38 14.42 16.87
C SER A 903 52.16 13.99 18.32
N GLY A 904 52.38 12.70 18.57
CA GLY A 904 52.18 12.07 19.86
C GLY A 904 52.28 10.53 19.82
N THR A 905 53.39 10.03 19.30
CA THR A 905 53.91 8.65 19.38
C THR A 905 53.98 8.06 20.79
N THR A 906 53.77 6.73 20.92
CA THR A 906 54.65 5.65 21.50
C THR A 906 53.75 4.47 21.91
N ALA A 907 53.81 3.24 21.36
CA ALA A 907 54.88 2.23 21.20
C ALA A 907 55.14 1.34 22.44
N GLY A 908 55.14 0.02 22.23
CA GLY A 908 55.70 -1.04 23.10
C GLY A 908 54.65 -2.07 23.57
N ASP A 909 54.42 -3.20 22.90
CA ASP A 909 55.21 -4.44 22.70
C ASP A 909 55.17 -5.48 23.84
N ALA A 910 54.81 -6.70 23.41
CA ALA A 910 55.43 -7.99 23.71
C ALA A 910 55.04 -8.86 24.94
N GLU A 911 54.45 -10.01 24.60
CA GLU A 911 54.91 -11.39 24.89
C GLU A 911 54.49 -12.19 26.14
N GLY A 912 54.20 -13.48 25.89
CA GLY A 912 54.28 -14.61 26.84
C GLY A 912 52.98 -15.44 26.92
N ALA A 913 52.66 -16.38 26.02
CA ALA A 913 53.17 -17.76 25.87
C ALA A 913 52.78 -18.75 26.99
N GLY A 914 52.10 -19.86 26.62
CA GLY A 914 52.30 -21.15 27.30
C GLY A 914 51.12 -22.14 27.46
N SER A 915 51.07 -23.11 26.54
CA SER A 915 50.81 -24.56 26.75
C SER A 915 49.40 -25.16 26.59
N ASP A 916 49.29 -25.86 25.45
CA ASP A 916 48.52 -27.05 25.06
C ASP A 916 48.16 -28.11 26.12
N SER A 917 47.04 -28.80 25.86
CA SER A 917 47.05 -30.26 25.67
C SER A 917 45.86 -30.73 24.80
N SER A 918 46.22 -31.49 23.77
CA SER A 918 45.49 -32.11 22.66
C SER A 918 44.60 -33.30 23.02
N GLU A 919 43.60 -33.59 22.18
CA GLU A 919 43.39 -34.95 21.68
C GLU A 919 42.80 -34.93 20.26
N SER A 920 43.32 -35.83 19.43
CA SER A 920 43.32 -35.86 17.97
C SER A 920 42.90 -37.24 17.48
N VAL A 921 42.12 -37.33 16.39
CA VAL A 921 42.11 -38.44 15.40
C VAL A 921 41.59 -37.79 14.10
N ASP A 922 42.42 -37.44 13.10
CA ASP A 922 43.13 -38.29 12.11
C ASP A 922 42.15 -38.94 11.12
N GLY A 923 42.28 -38.90 9.79
CA GLY A 923 43.21 -38.38 8.78
C GLY A 923 42.43 -38.46 7.45
N GLY A 924 42.82 -37.97 6.28
CA GLY A 924 44.08 -37.55 5.70
C GLY A 924 44.00 -37.94 4.21
N GLU A 925 44.38 -37.03 3.30
CA GLU A 925 45.12 -37.24 2.04
C GLU A 925 44.91 -36.06 1.04
N GLU A 926 46.02 -35.38 0.73
CA GLU A 926 46.24 -34.55 -0.46
C GLU A 926 46.75 -35.43 -1.63
N PRO A 927 47.24 -34.89 -2.78
CA PRO A 927 46.56 -34.15 -3.85
C PRO A 927 46.85 -34.79 -5.25
N GLU A 928 46.16 -34.38 -6.32
CA GLU A 928 46.79 -34.00 -7.62
C GLU A 928 45.78 -33.72 -8.76
N PHE A 929 46.00 -32.55 -9.37
CA PHE A 929 45.77 -32.05 -10.73
C PHE A 929 45.18 -32.96 -11.84
N SER A 930 44.12 -32.50 -12.52
CA SER A 930 44.05 -32.36 -14.00
C SER A 930 42.75 -31.66 -14.42
N GLY A 931 42.83 -30.74 -15.40
CA GLY A 931 41.74 -29.86 -15.80
C GLY A 931 40.86 -30.37 -16.94
N THR A 932 39.72 -29.71 -17.15
CA THR A 932 39.14 -29.33 -18.47
C THR A 932 38.00 -28.31 -18.27
N GLU A 933 37.76 -27.54 -19.33
CA GLU A 933 36.98 -26.30 -19.44
C GLU A 933 35.45 -26.40 -19.24
N ASN A 934 34.89 -25.23 -18.87
CA ASN A 934 33.56 -24.65 -19.12
C ASN A 934 32.29 -25.13 -18.37
N ASP A 935 31.48 -24.10 -18.07
CA ASP A 935 30.13 -24.03 -17.49
C ASP A 935 29.94 -24.23 -15.99
N SER A 936 29.80 -23.12 -15.25
CA SER A 936 29.12 -23.08 -13.94
C SER A 936 28.71 -21.65 -13.55
N GLN A 937 27.73 -21.09 -14.26
CA GLN A 937 26.76 -20.17 -13.65
C GLN A 937 25.45 -20.94 -13.52
N GLN A 938 25.17 -21.57 -12.37
CA GLN A 938 23.81 -21.92 -11.96
C GLN A 938 23.78 -22.35 -10.48
N ASN A 939 22.71 -21.91 -9.79
CA ASN A 939 22.31 -22.14 -8.39
C ASN A 939 22.78 -21.15 -7.31
N LEU A 940 22.50 -19.86 -7.50
CA LEU A 940 22.36 -18.89 -6.40
C LEU A 940 20.86 -18.62 -6.13
N PRO A 941 20.41 -18.59 -4.86
CA PRO A 941 19.03 -18.24 -4.50
C PRO A 941 18.75 -16.73 -4.68
N TYR A 942 17.48 -16.38 -4.95
CA TYR A 942 17.05 -14.98 -5.02
C TYR A 942 17.02 -14.37 -3.61
N THR A 943 18.06 -13.62 -3.25
CA THR A 943 18.24 -13.06 -1.90
C THR A 943 17.98 -11.55 -1.82
N SER A 944 17.89 -10.88 -2.98
CA SER A 944 17.73 -9.44 -3.10
C SER A 944 16.48 -9.10 -3.90
N LYS A 945 15.75 -8.03 -3.54
CA LYS A 945 14.54 -7.61 -4.28
C LYS A 945 14.35 -6.10 -4.37
N VAL A 946 13.69 -5.67 -5.46
CA VAL A 946 13.19 -4.30 -5.68
C VAL A 946 11.67 -4.37 -5.80
N ILE A 947 10.98 -3.53 -5.04
CA ILE A 947 9.53 -3.48 -4.93
C ILE A 947 9.01 -2.18 -5.53
N VAL A 948 7.96 -2.29 -6.34
CA VAL A 948 7.19 -1.18 -6.90
C VAL A 948 5.74 -1.30 -6.47
N LYS A 949 5.24 -0.33 -5.71
CA LYS A 949 3.82 -0.25 -5.34
C LYS A 949 3.08 0.54 -6.41
N LEU A 950 2.05 -0.07 -7.01
CA LEU A 950 1.18 0.61 -7.96
C LEU A 950 0.12 1.41 -7.19
N ASP A 951 -0.20 2.63 -7.64
CA ASP A 951 -1.26 3.48 -7.06
C ASP A 951 -2.68 2.99 -7.43
N LYS A 952 -2.78 1.80 -8.03
CA LYS A 952 -4.01 1.16 -8.49
C LYS A 952 -3.96 -0.34 -8.20
N THR A 953 -5.07 -0.88 -7.67
CA THR A 953 -5.29 -2.33 -7.59
C THR A 953 -5.53 -2.90 -8.98
N LEU A 954 -4.67 -3.82 -9.41
CA LEU A 954 -4.83 -4.63 -10.60
C LEU A 954 -5.18 -6.07 -10.21
N ASP A 955 -6.03 -6.70 -11.03
CA ASP A 955 -6.22 -8.15 -10.95
C ASP A 955 -4.99 -8.83 -11.55
N VAL A 956 -4.17 -9.44 -10.69
CA VAL A 956 -2.90 -10.07 -11.06
C VAL A 956 -3.12 -11.19 -12.09
N SER A 957 -4.29 -11.84 -12.09
CA SER A 957 -4.63 -12.90 -13.06
C SER A 957 -4.79 -12.40 -14.49
N LEU A 958 -5.02 -11.09 -14.67
CA LEU A 958 -5.18 -10.47 -15.98
C LEU A 958 -3.87 -9.93 -16.56
N ILE A 959 -2.78 -9.91 -15.78
CA ILE A 959 -1.47 -9.41 -16.21
C ILE A 959 -0.79 -10.47 -17.09
N ASP A 960 -0.37 -10.07 -18.29
CA ASP A 960 0.40 -10.91 -19.23
C ASP A 960 1.89 -10.67 -19.04
N LYS A 961 2.28 -9.39 -19.09
CA LYS A 961 3.68 -8.97 -18.96
C LYS A 961 3.81 -7.55 -18.46
N VAL A 962 4.95 -7.26 -17.87
CA VAL A 962 5.34 -5.93 -17.42
C VAL A 962 6.51 -5.46 -18.26
N VAL A 963 6.42 -4.25 -18.81
CA VAL A 963 7.46 -3.62 -19.62
C VAL A 963 8.09 -2.49 -18.81
N VAL A 964 9.41 -2.58 -18.59
CA VAL A 964 10.22 -1.58 -17.89
C VAL A 964 11.26 -1.06 -18.87
N ASP A 965 11.23 0.24 -19.18
CA ASP A 965 12.19 0.90 -20.09
C ASP A 965 12.38 0.18 -21.44
N GLY A 966 11.30 -0.45 -21.95
CA GLY A 966 11.30 -1.21 -23.19
C GLY A 966 11.71 -2.69 -23.07
N ILE A 967 12.06 -3.16 -21.86
CA ILE A 967 12.39 -4.55 -21.55
C ILE A 967 11.15 -5.25 -20.99
N SER A 968 10.81 -6.43 -21.51
CA SER A 968 9.63 -7.20 -21.12
C SER A 968 9.96 -8.24 -20.06
N TYR A 969 9.12 -8.33 -19.03
CA TYR A 969 9.20 -9.27 -17.91
C TYR A 969 7.89 -10.06 -17.83
N GLU A 970 7.99 -11.38 -17.74
CA GLU A 970 6.85 -12.27 -17.54
C GLU A 970 6.63 -12.51 -16.03
N LEU A 971 5.36 -12.62 -15.64
CA LEU A 971 5.00 -12.86 -14.24
C LEU A 971 5.30 -14.33 -13.89
N SER A 972 6.00 -14.54 -12.78
CA SER A 972 6.35 -15.85 -12.26
C SER A 972 5.59 -16.14 -10.96
N ASP A 973 5.29 -17.40 -10.71
CA ASP A 973 4.71 -17.84 -9.43
C ASP A 973 5.75 -17.73 -8.30
N GLU A 974 5.31 -17.44 -7.07
CA GLU A 974 6.21 -17.37 -5.90
C GLU A 974 6.98 -18.67 -5.64
N SER A 975 6.48 -19.81 -6.13
CA SER A 975 7.17 -21.11 -6.06
C SER A 975 8.50 -21.14 -6.84
N ALA A 976 8.65 -20.28 -7.85
CA ALA A 976 9.90 -20.14 -8.63
C ALA A 976 11.04 -19.44 -7.87
N LEU A 977 10.77 -18.90 -6.67
CA LEU A 977 11.78 -18.31 -5.79
C LEU A 977 12.59 -19.38 -5.01
N SER A 978 12.10 -20.62 -4.97
CA SER A 978 12.67 -21.74 -4.21
C SER A 978 12.69 -23.02 -5.05
N GLU A 979 13.62 -23.13 -6.00
CA GLU A 979 13.77 -24.36 -6.79
C GLU A 979 14.47 -25.49 -5.99
N GLU A 980 13.67 -26.32 -5.32
CA GLU A 980 14.03 -27.70 -4.97
C GLU A 980 13.26 -28.64 -5.92
N GLN A 981 13.86 -29.03 -7.05
CA GLN A 981 13.28 -30.02 -7.97
C GLN A 981 13.78 -31.43 -7.64
N THR A 982 12.87 -32.27 -7.13
CA THR A 982 13.05 -33.74 -7.07
C THR A 982 12.75 -34.37 -8.44
N PRO A 983 13.57 -35.30 -8.97
CA PRO A 983 13.30 -35.92 -10.26
C PRO A 983 12.32 -37.10 -10.12
N GLU A 984 11.15 -37.00 -10.77
CA GLU A 984 10.25 -38.16 -10.93
C GLU A 984 10.64 -39.00 -12.15
N ASN A 985 11.03 -40.24 -11.87
CA ASN A 985 11.21 -41.32 -12.84
C ASN A 985 9.87 -41.72 -13.46
N GLY A 986 9.86 -41.86 -14.79
CA GLY A 986 8.72 -42.39 -15.53
C GLY A 986 8.52 -43.90 -15.36
N THR A 987 7.26 -44.34 -15.40
CA THR A 987 6.88 -45.63 -16.01
C THR A 987 5.42 -45.64 -16.46
N SER A 988 5.24 -45.60 -17.79
CA SER A 988 4.39 -46.41 -18.69
C SER A 988 3.08 -47.09 -18.20
N GLU A 989 2.03 -46.89 -19.03
CA GLU A 989 0.90 -47.81 -19.35
C GLU A 989 -0.06 -48.22 -18.19
N ARG A 990 -1.40 -48.36 -18.33
CA ARG A 990 -2.27 -48.71 -19.48
C ARG A 990 -3.76 -48.50 -19.12
N ASN A 991 -4.58 -48.14 -20.12
CA ASN A 991 -6.00 -48.49 -20.42
C ASN A 991 -7.13 -48.56 -19.37
N GLU A 992 -8.30 -48.06 -19.85
CA GLU A 992 -9.68 -48.54 -19.63
C GLU A 992 -10.29 -48.30 -18.24
N SER A 993 -11.57 -48.00 -18.03
CA SER A 993 -12.74 -47.59 -18.81
C SER A 993 -13.88 -47.44 -17.78
N SER A 994 -14.93 -46.71 -18.15
CA SER A 994 -16.34 -46.89 -17.70
C SER A 994 -16.76 -46.68 -16.23
N GLU A 995 -17.71 -45.74 -16.10
CA GLU A 995 -19.03 -45.88 -15.46
C GLU A 995 -19.23 -45.72 -13.95
N ASN A 996 -20.26 -44.89 -13.67
CA ASN A 996 -21.28 -44.99 -12.61
C ASN A 996 -20.84 -44.70 -11.17
N GLU A 997 -21.67 -44.19 -10.27
CA GLU A 997 -22.98 -43.51 -10.21
C GLU A 997 -23.14 -43.22 -8.70
N SER A 998 -24.08 -42.35 -8.33
CA SER A 998 -24.60 -42.13 -6.96
C SER A 998 -23.67 -41.38 -6.00
N GLY A 999 -24.12 -40.40 -5.22
CA GLY A 999 -25.47 -40.05 -4.80
C GLY A 999 -25.54 -40.02 -3.27
N SER A 1000 -26.15 -38.96 -2.72
CA SER A 1000 -26.40 -38.66 -1.30
C SER A 1000 -25.17 -38.23 -0.49
N GLY A 1001 -25.19 -37.20 0.35
CA GLY A 1001 -26.29 -36.46 0.94
C GLY A 1001 -26.03 -36.29 2.43
N ASN A 1002 -25.55 -35.12 2.83
CA ASN A 1002 -25.95 -34.35 4.02
C ASN A 1002 -25.13 -33.06 4.10
#